data_AF-W7U3S0-F1
#
_entry.id   AF-W7U3S0-F1
#
_cell.length_a   1.000
_cell.length_b   1.000
_cell.length_c   1.000
_cell.angle_alpha   90.00
_cell.angle_beta   90.00
_cell.angle_gamma   90.00
#
_symmetry.space_group_name_H-M   'P 1'
#
loop_
_entity.id
_entity.type
_entity.pdbx_description
1 polymer ?
#
loop_
_entity_poly.entity_id
_entity_poly.type
_entity_poly.pdbx_seq_one_letter_code
_entity_poly.pdbx_strand_id
1 'polypeptide(L)'
;MHTGMFDPSNHITAPKVPRSSPLRPLPVDMQSHGGLRGVAAVWIVIFHCFGDPRYHAGWVVALQGSSLMPLFFMLSGFSLAVTYGRTTWAVSSFTWPWGGKNEQQGASSSSQSHSICVVTGMDRMEQGNELPETTTVATSVPACLDPPTPLQPFFPTRDFYQNRIARVIPVYWLSILISIPLWLLNIADYPFSLQTFLPSLATSIIPVTSLFSAWNEHYIAAINPVGWFITTLAFFWLFFPVWLPRMQRLSDRGLLGVVVVGYWLQLFLIQSLYSVLPLFFHFRPFTTATMNPLSRFPLFLMGMAAGLLSLRHASSEKIPGGPHRTLPTPQAGGATHSYNPLACSKGQHPGRKGSEIIIKSPVRSQEKANVHMRPPPGPLTGDTLTADGLFPTGFNSIIKAENGHVETSPEKGDSTVFPWPACVLCLPLPTPCAASRPPVKDHPPSPSRPPRGSTLHSERAPPPPLPTDRGIPSTISSFPLAHVCDEPSPRPSPGPSLLPSLPELLLLHWTPPSTPKGWALAASQHALALLLCTLLVAGIDTGYRIVTQGRHTIGAQVWYQGVVVMAQLNVVLALTRDEGRSHAARFLRIPVCAWLGSISMNLYLLHYPLLGYLALALHPSHVPALLRCFHLGRGGKEGDMEAEVEAERVVRCQALIKDVRVLPWWSVLIVVPVAIGLAEGVGRWVEAPARQAWRRGKGRG
;
A
#
# COMPACT_ATOMS: atom_id res chain seq x y z
N MET A 1 -1.78 76.70 -45.73
CA MET A 1 -1.93 75.28 -45.35
C MET A 1 -0.67 74.89 -44.59
N HIS A 2 -0.80 74.57 -43.30
CA HIS A 2 0.32 74.40 -42.37
C HIS A 2 1.06 73.07 -42.60
N THR A 3 2.37 73.16 -42.84
CA THR A 3 3.32 72.05 -42.77
C THR A 3 3.82 71.89 -41.33
N GLY A 4 3.46 70.78 -40.67
CA GLY A 4 3.92 70.44 -39.33
C GLY A 4 5.24 69.69 -39.36
N MET A 5 6.24 70.22 -38.65
CA MET A 5 7.51 69.56 -38.33
C MET A 5 7.27 68.31 -37.48
N PHE A 6 7.85 67.18 -37.90
CA PHE A 6 8.01 65.99 -37.07
C PHE A 6 9.27 66.14 -36.20
N ASP A 7 9.10 66.09 -34.89
CA ASP A 7 10.17 66.09 -33.90
C ASP A 7 10.76 64.67 -33.74
N PRO A 8 12.03 64.42 -34.10
CA PRO A 8 12.66 63.10 -33.99
C PRO A 8 13.07 62.69 -32.56
N SER A 9 12.79 63.51 -31.54
CA SER A 9 13.35 63.29 -30.19
C SER A 9 12.49 62.45 -29.22
N ASN A 10 11.32 61.96 -29.64
CA ASN A 10 10.48 61.09 -28.81
C ASN A 10 10.87 59.60 -28.91
N HIS A 11 11.99 59.22 -28.29
CA HIS A 11 12.27 57.82 -27.98
C HIS A 11 11.29 57.33 -26.91
N ILE A 12 10.18 56.73 -27.36
CA ILE A 12 9.26 55.97 -26.52
C ILE A 12 10.08 54.82 -25.90
N THR A 13 10.48 54.98 -24.64
CA THR A 13 11.07 53.90 -23.85
C THR A 13 9.98 52.86 -23.64
N ALA A 14 10.13 51.70 -24.28
CA ALA A 14 9.19 50.60 -24.13
C ALA A 14 8.96 50.33 -22.64
N PRO A 15 7.69 50.32 -22.16
CA PRO A 15 7.41 50.13 -20.75
C PRO A 15 8.05 48.82 -20.30
N LYS A 16 8.92 48.93 -19.30
CA LYS A 16 9.66 47.82 -18.71
C LYS A 16 8.64 46.79 -18.21
N VAL A 17 8.37 45.76 -19.01
CA VAL A 17 7.40 44.71 -18.68
C VAL A 17 7.81 44.17 -17.31
N PRO A 18 7.00 44.35 -16.26
CA PRO A 18 7.35 43.87 -14.94
C PRO A 18 7.56 42.36 -15.06
N ARG A 19 8.79 41.89 -14.78
CA ARG A 19 9.13 40.47 -14.79
C ARG A 19 8.09 39.77 -13.91
N SER A 20 7.19 39.01 -14.55
CA SER A 20 6.16 38.28 -13.84
C SER A 20 6.85 37.39 -12.82
N SER A 21 6.60 37.62 -11.54
CA SER A 21 7.17 36.78 -10.50
C SER A 21 6.85 35.32 -10.81
N PRO A 22 7.81 34.40 -10.68
CA PRO A 22 7.58 32.99 -10.99
C PRO A 22 6.36 32.52 -10.21
N LEU A 23 5.35 32.06 -10.93
CA LEU A 23 4.09 31.64 -10.35
C LEU A 23 4.35 30.52 -9.36
N ARG A 24 3.94 30.72 -8.11
CA ARG A 24 4.00 29.64 -7.12
C ARG A 24 3.10 28.50 -7.61
N PRO A 25 3.61 27.27 -7.70
CA PRO A 25 2.79 26.12 -8.07
C PRO A 25 1.59 26.01 -7.13
N LEU A 26 0.39 25.83 -7.70
CA LEU A 26 -0.80 25.65 -6.88
C LEU A 26 -0.68 24.34 -6.09
N PRO A 27 -1.03 24.34 -4.79
CA PRO A 27 -0.99 23.13 -4.00
C PRO A 27 -2.06 22.15 -4.50
N VAL A 28 -1.63 20.92 -4.80
CA VAL A 28 -2.55 19.80 -5.05
C VAL A 28 -3.41 19.54 -3.82
N ASP A 29 -4.73 19.57 -3.98
CA ASP A 29 -5.70 19.24 -2.95
C ASP A 29 -5.78 17.72 -2.75
N MET A 30 -5.55 17.27 -1.52
CA MET A 30 -5.48 15.86 -1.13
C MET A 30 -6.65 15.43 -0.24
N GLN A 31 -7.64 16.32 -0.01
CA GLN A 31 -8.73 16.05 0.93
C GLN A 31 -9.56 14.83 0.51
N SER A 32 -9.92 14.74 -0.78
CA SER A 32 -10.68 13.61 -1.34
C SER A 32 -9.93 12.28 -1.23
N HIS A 33 -8.60 12.28 -1.41
CA HIS A 33 -7.77 11.08 -1.26
C HIS A 33 -7.73 10.60 0.19
N GLY A 34 -7.71 11.53 1.16
CA GLY A 34 -7.88 11.22 2.57
C GLY A 34 -9.21 10.50 2.81
N GLY A 35 -10.31 11.07 2.30
CA GLY A 35 -11.63 10.45 2.36
C GLY A 35 -11.70 9.06 1.75
N LEU A 36 -11.14 8.90 0.54
CA LEU A 36 -11.11 7.62 -0.19
C LEU A 36 -10.43 6.54 0.64
N ARG A 37 -9.30 6.87 1.25
CA ARG A 37 -8.56 5.98 2.13
C ARG A 37 -9.36 5.60 3.38
N GLY A 38 -10.10 6.54 3.96
CA GLY A 38 -10.97 6.30 5.11
C GLY A 38 -12.11 5.33 4.81
N VAL A 39 -12.85 5.59 3.73
CA VAL A 39 -13.95 4.72 3.28
C VAL A 39 -13.44 3.33 2.93
N ALA A 40 -12.32 3.23 2.21
CA ALA A 40 -11.70 1.95 1.88
C ALA A 40 -11.26 1.16 3.11
N ALA A 41 -10.78 1.84 4.17
CA ALA A 41 -10.38 1.16 5.41
C ALA A 41 -11.60 0.59 6.14
N VAL A 42 -12.71 1.33 6.21
CA VAL A 42 -13.97 0.83 6.78
C VAL A 42 -14.49 -0.35 5.97
N TRP A 43 -14.42 -0.31 4.64
CA TRP A 43 -14.80 -1.43 3.78
C TRP A 43 -13.98 -2.69 4.08
N ILE A 44 -12.67 -2.56 4.31
CA ILE A 44 -11.81 -3.69 4.71
C ILE A 44 -12.24 -4.27 6.06
N VAL A 45 -12.59 -3.44 7.05
CA VAL A 45 -13.11 -3.92 8.34
C VAL A 45 -14.40 -4.71 8.15
N ILE A 46 -15.35 -4.16 7.38
CA ILE A 46 -16.62 -4.83 7.04
C ILE A 46 -16.33 -6.15 6.32
N PHE A 47 -15.42 -6.16 5.35
CA PHE A 47 -14.99 -7.38 4.66
C PHE A 47 -14.47 -8.44 5.64
N HIS A 48 -13.66 -8.10 6.64
CA HIS A 48 -13.22 -9.08 7.65
C HIS A 48 -14.33 -9.50 8.62
N CYS A 49 -15.45 -8.77 8.69
CA CYS A 49 -16.65 -9.16 9.41
C CYS A 49 -17.61 -10.05 8.60
N PHE A 50 -17.34 -10.32 7.31
CA PHE A 50 -18.23 -11.16 6.47
C PHE A 50 -17.51 -12.20 5.60
N GLY A 51 -16.35 -11.84 5.05
CA GLY A 51 -15.65 -12.59 4.02
C GLY A 51 -14.51 -13.45 4.57
N ASP A 52 -14.28 -13.43 5.88
CA ASP A 52 -13.24 -14.24 6.50
C ASP A 52 -13.82 -15.58 6.94
N PRO A 53 -13.50 -16.70 6.27
CA PRO A 53 -14.05 -18.02 6.61
C PRO A 53 -13.75 -18.43 8.06
N ARG A 54 -12.75 -17.81 8.69
CA ARG A 54 -12.39 -18.05 10.09
C ARG A 54 -13.46 -17.57 11.05
N TYR A 55 -14.19 -16.51 10.72
CA TYR A 55 -15.10 -15.83 11.65
C TYR A 55 -16.58 -16.07 11.35
N HIS A 56 -16.98 -16.92 10.39
CA HIS A 56 -18.39 -17.05 10.03
C HIS A 56 -18.87 -18.50 9.93
N ALA A 57 -19.98 -18.78 10.60
CA ALA A 57 -20.72 -20.04 10.48
C ALA A 57 -21.53 -20.04 9.17
N GLY A 58 -20.85 -20.24 8.04
CA GLY A 58 -21.49 -20.52 6.76
C GLY A 58 -22.00 -19.32 5.97
N TRP A 59 -21.71 -18.08 6.39
CA TRP A 59 -21.97 -16.89 5.57
C TRP A 59 -20.85 -16.71 4.56
N VAL A 60 -21.23 -16.51 3.29
CA VAL A 60 -20.28 -16.59 2.18
C VAL A 60 -20.25 -15.32 1.34
N VAL A 61 -20.38 -14.15 1.98
CA VAL A 61 -20.38 -12.87 1.25
C VAL A 61 -18.94 -12.42 1.00
N ALA A 62 -18.48 -12.59 -0.24
CA ALA A 62 -17.14 -12.23 -0.67
C ALA A 62 -17.05 -10.76 -1.08
N LEU A 63 -17.02 -9.83 -0.11
CA LEU A 63 -16.99 -8.37 -0.34
C LEU A 63 -15.72 -7.81 -1.03
N GLN A 64 -14.82 -8.67 -1.51
CA GLN A 64 -13.57 -8.30 -2.20
C GLN A 64 -12.73 -7.25 -1.46
N GLY A 65 -12.72 -7.22 -0.12
CA GLY A 65 -11.99 -6.19 0.63
C GLY A 65 -10.47 -6.22 0.40
N SER A 66 -9.91 -7.40 0.14
CA SER A 66 -8.51 -7.56 -0.27
C SER A 66 -8.21 -6.85 -1.61
N SER A 67 -9.20 -6.65 -2.49
CA SER A 67 -9.03 -5.93 -3.76
C SER A 67 -8.73 -4.45 -3.62
N LEU A 68 -8.93 -3.89 -2.43
CA LEU A 68 -8.61 -2.49 -2.12
C LEU A 68 -7.14 -2.30 -1.69
N MET A 69 -6.40 -3.36 -1.39
CA MET A 69 -4.99 -3.21 -0.96
C MET A 69 -4.11 -2.50 -2.01
N PRO A 70 -4.22 -2.78 -3.32
CA PRO A 70 -3.50 -2.01 -4.34
C PRO A 70 -3.73 -0.50 -4.29
N LEU A 71 -4.98 -0.07 -4.00
CA LEU A 71 -5.33 1.34 -3.85
C LEU A 71 -4.52 2.03 -2.74
N PHE A 72 -4.35 1.37 -1.59
CA PHE A 72 -3.55 1.93 -0.49
C PHE A 72 -2.07 2.12 -0.85
N PHE A 73 -1.50 1.18 -1.60
CA PHE A 73 -0.10 1.27 -2.05
C PHE A 73 0.09 2.38 -3.09
N MET A 74 -0.84 2.52 -4.04
CA MET A 74 -0.86 3.64 -4.99
C MET A 74 -1.04 4.98 -4.27
N LEU A 75 -2.00 5.10 -3.35
CA LEU A 75 -2.21 6.32 -2.55
C LEU A 75 -0.99 6.68 -1.70
N SER A 76 -0.27 5.69 -1.18
CA SER A 76 0.99 5.90 -0.45
C SER A 76 2.04 6.53 -1.37
N GLY A 77 2.34 5.93 -2.52
CA GLY A 77 3.30 6.48 -3.49
C GLY A 77 2.89 7.86 -4.01
N PHE A 78 1.60 8.03 -4.32
CA PHE A 78 1.03 9.28 -4.81
C PHE A 78 1.14 10.42 -3.79
N SER A 79 0.67 10.21 -2.56
CA SER A 79 0.72 11.23 -1.51
C SER A 79 2.15 11.64 -1.14
N LEU A 80 3.08 10.68 -1.16
CA LEU A 80 4.51 10.95 -0.94
C LEU A 80 5.10 11.78 -2.08
N ALA A 81 4.85 11.42 -3.33
CA ALA A 81 5.32 12.17 -4.48
C ALA A 81 4.72 13.59 -4.52
N VAL A 82 3.44 13.78 -4.20
CA VAL A 82 2.82 15.12 -4.12
C VAL A 82 3.45 15.96 -3.00
N THR A 83 3.76 15.35 -1.86
CA THR A 83 4.31 16.06 -0.69
C THR A 83 5.77 16.45 -0.90
N TYR A 84 6.60 15.52 -1.35
CA TYR A 84 8.06 15.71 -1.46
C TYR A 84 8.53 16.07 -2.86
N GLY A 85 7.74 15.84 -3.90
CA GLY A 85 8.11 16.04 -5.30
C GLY A 85 8.08 17.49 -5.77
N ARG A 86 7.65 18.44 -4.93
CA ARG A 86 7.64 19.88 -5.22
C ARG A 86 9.04 20.49 -5.27
N THR A 87 9.97 19.92 -4.51
CA THR A 87 11.38 20.30 -4.54
C THR A 87 12.09 19.39 -5.51
N THR A 88 12.82 19.94 -6.48
CA THR A 88 13.70 19.14 -7.34
C THR A 88 14.92 18.74 -6.54
N TRP A 89 15.12 17.44 -6.34
CA TRP A 89 16.21 16.90 -5.54
C TRP A 89 17.39 16.52 -6.42
N ALA A 90 18.61 16.79 -5.95
CA ALA A 90 19.80 16.24 -6.58
C ALA A 90 19.74 14.69 -6.53
N VAL A 91 20.11 14.02 -7.61
CA VAL A 91 20.38 12.57 -7.55
C VAL A 91 21.72 12.44 -6.86
N SER A 92 21.69 12.07 -5.58
CA SER A 92 22.91 11.64 -4.92
C SER A 92 23.41 10.37 -5.61
N SER A 93 24.71 10.32 -5.90
CA SER A 93 25.42 9.04 -5.83
C SER A 93 25.11 8.50 -4.43
N PHE A 94 24.52 7.32 -4.37
CA PHE A 94 24.02 6.74 -3.12
C PHE A 94 25.19 6.49 -2.17
N THR A 95 25.53 7.49 -1.36
CA THR A 95 26.46 7.38 -0.25
C THR A 95 25.61 7.22 1.01
N TRP A 96 25.74 6.08 1.68
CA TRP A 96 24.96 5.78 2.88
C TRP A 96 25.22 6.86 3.94
N PRO A 97 24.19 7.47 4.56
CA PRO A 97 24.36 8.64 5.44
C PRO A 97 25.10 8.38 6.76
N TRP A 98 25.46 7.13 7.06
CA TRP A 98 26.17 6.79 8.30
C TRP A 98 27.67 7.05 8.24
N GLY A 99 28.21 7.35 7.05
CA GLY A 99 29.61 7.73 6.87
C GLY A 99 29.87 9.20 7.18
N GLY A 100 29.99 9.54 8.47
CA GLY A 100 30.66 10.75 8.97
C GLY A 100 29.96 12.09 8.69
N LYS A 101 29.85 12.93 9.72
CA LYS A 101 29.63 14.37 9.54
C LYS A 101 30.86 14.95 8.85
N ASN A 102 30.97 14.84 7.53
CA ASN A 102 31.97 15.61 6.81
C ASN A 102 31.52 17.06 6.79
N GLU A 103 32.14 17.77 7.72
CA GLU A 103 32.30 19.17 8.00
C GLU A 103 32.66 20.00 6.75
N GLN A 104 31.88 19.91 5.68
CA GLN A 104 32.07 20.71 4.46
C GLN A 104 31.38 22.07 4.50
N GLN A 105 30.80 22.48 5.63
CA GLN A 105 30.28 23.84 5.82
C GLN A 105 31.28 24.81 6.50
N GLY A 106 32.52 24.38 6.77
CA GLY A 106 33.51 25.21 7.47
C GLY A 106 34.54 25.96 6.62
N ALA A 107 34.75 25.60 5.35
CA ALA A 107 35.80 26.19 4.53
C ALA A 107 35.27 27.24 3.54
N SER A 108 34.60 28.27 4.06
CA SER A 108 34.50 29.57 3.37
C SER A 108 35.15 30.65 4.24
N SER A 109 36.40 30.43 4.63
CA SER A 109 37.31 31.49 5.05
C SER A 109 38.26 31.78 3.90
N SER A 110 38.13 33.00 3.37
CA SER A 110 39.23 33.80 2.80
C SER A 110 40.21 33.13 1.83
N SER A 111 39.85 33.08 0.56
CA SER A 111 40.80 33.45 -0.50
C SER A 111 40.03 34.06 -1.66
N GLN A 112 39.73 35.36 -1.53
CA GLN A 112 39.54 36.23 -2.69
C GLN A 112 40.90 36.31 -3.39
N SER A 113 41.24 35.29 -4.18
CA SER A 113 42.24 35.44 -5.22
C SER A 113 41.56 36.23 -6.34
N HIS A 114 41.83 37.54 -6.36
CA HIS A 114 41.58 38.37 -7.53
C HIS A 114 42.27 37.72 -8.73
N SER A 115 41.52 37.00 -9.57
CA SER A 115 41.92 36.79 -10.95
C SER A 115 41.75 38.13 -11.66
N ILE A 116 42.76 38.98 -11.52
CA ILE A 116 43.06 40.03 -12.47
C ILE A 116 43.35 39.30 -13.78
N CYS A 117 42.46 39.41 -14.77
CA CYS A 117 42.83 39.18 -16.15
C CYS A 117 43.87 40.24 -16.54
N VAL A 118 45.15 39.95 -16.29
CA VAL A 118 46.27 40.70 -16.83
C VAL A 118 46.34 40.34 -18.31
N VAL A 119 45.86 41.24 -19.16
CA VAL A 119 46.22 41.25 -20.57
C VAL A 119 47.69 41.65 -20.63
N THR A 120 48.57 40.66 -20.81
CA THR A 120 49.99 40.91 -21.07
C THR A 120 50.16 41.43 -22.49
N GLY A 121 50.53 42.70 -22.61
CA GLY A 121 50.96 43.34 -23.86
C GLY A 121 52.00 44.43 -23.56
N MET A 122 53.27 44.02 -23.44
CA MET A 122 54.49 44.82 -23.62
C MET A 122 55.18 44.20 -24.85
N ASP A 123 55.85 44.85 -25.79
CA ASP A 123 56.28 46.23 -26.06
C ASP A 123 56.60 46.29 -27.57
N ARG A 124 56.38 47.43 -28.24
CA ARG A 124 57.43 48.06 -29.08
C ARG A 124 56.98 49.41 -29.64
N MET A 125 57.83 50.42 -29.43
CA MET A 125 57.77 51.73 -30.07
C MET A 125 58.33 51.69 -31.51
N GLU A 126 57.85 52.69 -32.26
CA GLU A 126 58.47 53.45 -33.37
C GLU A 126 58.10 53.16 -34.83
N GLN A 127 57.42 54.18 -35.38
CA GLN A 127 57.61 54.88 -36.66
C GLN A 127 57.15 54.23 -37.97
N GLY A 128 56.25 54.95 -38.66
CA GLY A 128 56.21 55.00 -40.12
C GLY A 128 54.85 54.77 -40.77
N ASN A 129 54.21 55.88 -41.16
CA ASN A 129 53.37 56.09 -42.35
C ASN A 129 52.10 55.27 -42.64
N GLU A 130 51.12 56.06 -43.10
CA GLU A 130 49.97 55.76 -43.96
C GLU A 130 48.74 55.06 -43.33
N LEU A 131 47.63 55.82 -43.37
CA LEU A 131 46.27 55.36 -43.09
C LEU A 131 45.85 54.25 -44.08
N PRO A 132 45.13 53.25 -43.57
CA PRO A 132 43.92 52.81 -44.26
C PRO A 132 42.71 52.68 -43.31
N GLU A 133 41.53 52.68 -43.93
CA GLU A 133 40.20 52.77 -43.34
C GLU A 133 39.96 51.87 -42.13
N THR A 134 39.41 52.50 -41.08
CA THR A 134 38.98 51.89 -39.83
C THR A 134 37.71 51.05 -40.06
N THR A 135 37.89 49.76 -40.31
CA THR A 135 36.79 48.78 -40.18
C THR A 135 36.59 48.51 -38.69
N THR A 136 35.60 49.16 -38.08
CA THR A 136 35.12 48.87 -36.71
C THR A 136 34.54 47.45 -36.65
N VAL A 137 35.40 46.47 -36.37
CA VAL A 137 34.98 45.14 -35.94
C VAL A 137 34.45 45.27 -34.51
N ALA A 138 33.13 45.25 -34.37
CA ALA A 138 32.47 45.20 -33.08
C ALA A 138 32.90 43.92 -32.35
N THR A 139 33.83 44.05 -31.40
CA THR A 139 34.19 43.01 -30.44
C THR A 139 32.97 42.70 -29.60
N SER A 140 32.26 41.62 -29.97
CA SER A 140 31.16 41.08 -29.20
C SER A 140 31.65 40.77 -27.79
N VAL A 141 31.18 41.55 -26.82
CA VAL A 141 31.42 41.31 -25.39
C VAL A 141 31.03 39.87 -25.09
N PRO A 142 31.94 39.03 -24.55
CA PRO A 142 31.61 37.64 -24.23
C PRO A 142 30.40 37.64 -23.31
N ALA A 143 29.34 36.96 -23.76
CA ALA A 143 28.08 36.84 -23.06
C ALA A 143 28.34 36.59 -21.57
N CYS A 144 27.81 37.48 -20.72
CA CYS A 144 27.90 37.34 -19.27
C CYS A 144 27.60 35.89 -18.89
N LEU A 145 28.59 35.20 -18.33
CA LEU A 145 28.43 33.85 -17.80
C LEU A 145 27.18 33.85 -16.91
N ASP A 146 26.18 33.07 -17.28
CA ASP A 146 24.97 32.94 -16.48
C ASP A 146 25.37 32.60 -15.04
N PRO A 147 24.75 33.24 -14.03
CA PRO A 147 25.07 32.95 -12.64
C PRO A 147 24.93 31.43 -12.40
N PRO A 148 25.86 30.82 -11.64
CA PRO A 148 25.88 29.39 -11.44
C PRO A 148 24.51 28.93 -10.94
N THR A 149 23.93 27.95 -11.62
CA THR A 149 22.63 27.40 -11.26
C THR A 149 22.70 26.95 -9.80
N PRO A 150 21.79 27.40 -8.92
CA PRO A 150 21.83 27.05 -7.51
C PRO A 150 21.85 25.53 -7.36
N LEU A 151 22.81 25.02 -6.57
CA LEU A 151 22.97 23.60 -6.32
C LEU A 151 21.64 23.02 -5.80
N GLN A 152 21.15 21.97 -6.45
CA GLN A 152 19.94 21.29 -6.01
C GLN A 152 20.18 20.66 -4.64
N PRO A 153 19.26 20.82 -3.68
CA PRO A 153 19.42 20.24 -2.35
C PRO A 153 19.33 18.71 -2.41
N PHE A 154 20.00 18.04 -1.47
CA PHE A 154 19.83 16.60 -1.25
C PHE A 154 18.51 16.30 -0.55
N PHE A 155 17.95 15.12 -0.84
CA PHE A 155 16.72 14.66 -0.19
C PHE A 155 16.97 14.47 1.33
N PRO A 156 16.09 14.99 2.22
CA PRO A 156 16.26 14.90 3.66
C PRO A 156 15.85 13.51 4.19
N THR A 157 16.65 12.50 3.83
CA THR A 157 16.38 11.07 4.08
C THR A 157 16.13 10.74 5.54
N ARG A 158 16.95 11.29 6.45
CA ARG A 158 16.81 11.08 7.89
C ARG A 158 15.46 11.57 8.40
N ASP A 159 15.09 12.80 8.03
CA ASP A 159 13.82 13.42 8.42
C ASP A 159 12.62 12.66 7.88
N PHE A 160 12.73 12.17 6.65
CA PHE A 160 11.71 11.34 6.04
C PHE A 160 11.45 10.07 6.86
N TYR A 161 12.49 9.28 7.18
CA TYR A 161 12.32 8.03 7.93
C TYR A 161 11.79 8.28 9.34
N GLN A 162 12.33 9.27 10.02
CA GLN A 162 11.89 9.63 11.38
C GLN A 162 10.41 9.99 11.41
N ASN A 163 9.93 10.77 10.43
CA ASN A 163 8.52 11.11 10.32
C ASN A 163 7.63 9.87 10.06
N ARG A 164 8.12 8.86 9.33
CA ARG A 164 7.38 7.60 9.11
C ARG A 164 7.33 6.75 10.37
N ILE A 165 8.48 6.60 11.03
CA ILE A 165 8.60 5.84 12.28
C ILE A 165 7.69 6.44 13.36
N ALA A 166 7.79 7.76 13.60
CA ALA A 166 7.00 8.45 14.61
C ALA A 166 5.48 8.38 14.35
N ARG A 167 5.07 8.17 13.09
CA ARG A 167 3.66 8.08 12.70
C ARG A 167 3.11 6.66 12.81
N VAL A 168 3.87 5.63 12.44
CA VAL A 168 3.31 4.29 12.22
C VAL A 168 3.76 3.28 13.27
N ILE A 169 5.03 3.31 13.67
CA ILE A 169 5.62 2.29 14.54
C ILE A 169 4.95 2.22 15.93
N PRO A 170 4.65 3.33 16.62
CA PRO A 170 3.98 3.28 17.93
C PRO A 170 2.64 2.55 17.90
N VAL A 171 1.81 2.83 16.88
CA VAL A 171 0.50 2.20 16.70
C VAL A 171 0.65 0.74 16.31
N TYR A 172 1.61 0.43 15.43
CA TYR A 172 1.91 -0.93 15.01
C TYR A 172 2.35 -1.81 16.18
N TRP A 173 3.30 -1.35 17.01
CA TRP A 173 3.73 -2.10 18.20
C TRP A 173 2.61 -2.24 19.23
N LEU A 174 1.78 -1.21 19.43
CA LEU A 174 0.60 -1.35 20.27
C LEU A 174 -0.36 -2.43 19.74
N SER A 175 -0.59 -2.48 18.43
CA SER A 175 -1.44 -3.51 17.84
C SER A 175 -0.87 -4.93 18.05
N ILE A 176 0.46 -5.09 17.99
CA ILE A 176 1.13 -6.36 18.31
C ILE A 176 0.91 -6.70 19.77
N LEU A 177 1.14 -5.76 20.69
CA LEU A 177 0.96 -5.97 22.13
C LEU A 177 -0.48 -6.41 22.45
N ILE A 178 -1.48 -5.76 21.85
CA ILE A 178 -2.89 -6.12 21.98
C ILE A 178 -3.19 -7.50 21.38
N SER A 179 -2.44 -7.94 20.37
CA SER A 179 -2.61 -9.26 19.73
C SER A 179 -1.98 -10.41 20.50
N ILE A 180 -0.98 -10.15 21.36
CA ILE A 180 -0.25 -11.21 22.09
C ILE A 180 -1.21 -12.10 22.91
N PRO A 181 -2.15 -11.59 23.72
CA PRO A 181 -3.06 -12.45 24.48
C PRO A 181 -3.91 -13.36 23.58
N LEU A 182 -4.39 -12.84 22.44
CA LEU A 182 -5.15 -13.64 21.47
C LEU A 182 -4.30 -14.74 20.84
N TRP A 183 -3.03 -14.45 20.60
CA TRP A 183 -2.06 -15.42 20.09
C TRP A 183 -1.75 -16.51 21.13
N LEU A 184 -1.54 -16.12 22.41
CA LEU A 184 -1.38 -17.06 23.53
C LEU A 184 -2.59 -17.97 23.71
N LEU A 185 -3.81 -17.44 23.51
CA LEU A 185 -5.05 -18.23 23.57
C LEU A 185 -5.34 -19.05 22.32
N ASN A 186 -4.43 -19.05 21.33
CA ASN A 186 -4.61 -19.73 20.04
C ASN A 186 -5.88 -19.30 19.27
N ILE A 187 -6.30 -18.05 19.50
CA ILE A 187 -7.39 -17.40 18.75
C ILE A 187 -6.85 -16.73 17.49
N ALA A 188 -5.55 -16.37 17.47
CA ALA A 188 -4.86 -15.91 16.28
C ALA A 188 -4.67 -17.04 15.23
N ASP A 189 -4.30 -16.69 14.00
CA ASP A 189 -4.28 -17.61 12.86
C ASP A 189 -3.37 -18.85 12.99
N TYR A 190 -2.48 -18.86 13.98
CA TYR A 190 -1.45 -19.89 14.13
C TYR A 190 -1.43 -20.43 15.56
N PRO A 191 -1.24 -21.75 15.73
CA PRO A 191 -1.07 -22.34 17.04
C PRO A 191 0.11 -21.73 17.77
N PHE A 192 -0.13 -21.37 19.04
CA PHE A 192 0.94 -20.99 19.94
C PHE A 192 1.93 -22.14 20.03
N SER A 193 3.20 -21.88 19.69
CA SER A 193 4.31 -22.73 20.09
C SER A 193 5.46 -21.82 20.50
N LEU A 194 6.25 -22.23 21.50
CA LEU A 194 7.40 -21.42 21.92
C LEU A 194 8.43 -21.28 20.79
N GLN A 195 8.53 -22.30 19.93
CA GLN A 195 9.41 -22.33 18.76
C GLN A 195 8.98 -21.33 17.69
N THR A 196 7.68 -21.14 17.47
CA THR A 196 7.16 -20.15 16.51
C THR A 196 7.01 -18.77 17.12
N PHE A 197 6.83 -18.65 18.44
CA PHE A 197 6.59 -17.38 19.12
C PHE A 197 7.74 -16.41 18.99
N LEU A 198 8.96 -16.82 19.33
CA LEU A 198 10.12 -15.93 19.31
C LEU A 198 10.45 -15.45 17.88
N PRO A 199 10.49 -16.30 16.84
CA PRO A 199 10.62 -15.84 15.45
C PRO A 199 9.47 -14.92 15.02
N SER A 200 8.23 -15.26 15.37
CA SER A 200 7.04 -14.45 15.06
C SER A 200 7.09 -13.08 15.73
N LEU A 201 7.54 -13.01 16.99
CA LEU A 201 7.72 -11.78 17.74
C LEU A 201 8.85 -10.95 17.16
N ALA A 202 10.02 -11.55 16.90
CA ALA A 202 11.16 -10.85 16.32
C ALA A 202 10.83 -10.23 14.95
N THR A 203 10.20 -11.01 14.08
CA THR A 203 9.78 -10.56 12.73
C THR A 203 8.57 -9.64 12.75
N SER A 204 7.78 -9.62 13.83
CA SER A 204 6.72 -8.63 14.04
C SER A 204 7.28 -7.31 14.59
N ILE A 205 8.25 -7.34 15.51
CA ILE A 205 8.85 -6.12 16.10
C ILE A 205 9.62 -5.32 15.04
N ILE A 206 10.52 -6.00 14.33
CA ILE A 206 11.18 -5.45 13.14
C ILE A 206 10.20 -5.74 12.01
N PRO A 207 9.51 -4.76 11.39
CA PRO A 207 8.45 -5.04 10.44
C PRO A 207 9.03 -5.61 9.15
N VAL A 208 9.46 -6.88 9.18
CA VAL A 208 10.03 -7.67 8.10
C VAL A 208 9.23 -8.95 7.86
N THR A 209 8.15 -9.19 8.60
CA THR A 209 7.27 -10.36 8.43
C THR A 209 6.99 -10.66 6.96
N SER A 210 6.48 -9.72 6.15
CA SER A 210 6.13 -10.04 4.76
C SER A 210 7.29 -10.37 3.83
N LEU A 211 8.55 -10.03 4.20
CA LEU A 211 9.74 -10.50 3.48
C LEU A 211 10.06 -11.96 3.78
N PHE A 212 9.67 -12.48 4.94
CA PHE A 212 9.99 -13.84 5.40
C PHE A 212 8.79 -14.80 5.40
N SER A 213 7.61 -14.32 5.79
CA SER A 213 6.34 -15.07 5.77
C SER A 213 5.93 -15.52 4.37
N ALA A 214 6.42 -14.87 3.31
CA ALA A 214 6.26 -15.34 1.94
C ALA A 214 7.00 -16.67 1.65
N TRP A 215 8.01 -17.01 2.45
CA TRP A 215 8.92 -18.13 2.22
C TRP A 215 8.79 -19.26 3.23
N ASN A 216 8.16 -19.03 4.38
CA ASN A 216 7.89 -20.12 5.32
C ASN A 216 6.81 -19.78 6.34
N GLU A 217 5.56 -20.08 5.99
CA GLU A 217 4.39 -19.80 6.83
C GLU A 217 4.37 -20.66 8.11
N HIS A 218 5.04 -21.81 8.13
CA HIS A 218 5.07 -22.68 9.31
C HIS A 218 5.94 -22.13 10.44
N TYR A 219 6.92 -21.27 10.14
CA TYR A 219 7.88 -20.80 11.14
C TYR A 219 7.71 -19.32 11.49
N ILE A 220 7.10 -18.51 10.62
CA ILE A 220 7.04 -17.04 10.78
C ILE A 220 5.61 -16.55 10.52
N ALA A 221 4.81 -16.60 11.58
CA ALA A 221 3.49 -16.01 11.64
C ALA A 221 3.57 -14.56 12.11
N ALA A 222 2.85 -13.65 11.46
CA ALA A 222 2.68 -12.32 12.04
C ALA A 222 1.77 -12.43 13.26
N ILE A 223 2.22 -11.90 14.42
CA ILE A 223 1.41 -11.90 15.65
C ILE A 223 0.10 -11.13 15.41
N ASN A 224 0.20 -10.00 14.70
CA ASN A 224 -0.96 -9.32 14.14
C ASN A 224 -1.08 -9.70 12.65
N PRO A 225 -2.14 -10.41 12.23
CA PRO A 225 -2.30 -10.88 10.85
C PRO A 225 -2.30 -9.79 9.79
N VAL A 226 -2.60 -8.53 10.14
CA VAL A 226 -2.53 -7.39 9.21
C VAL A 226 -1.17 -6.67 9.21
N GLY A 227 -0.22 -7.14 10.01
CA GLY A 227 1.11 -6.55 10.14
C GLY A 227 1.95 -6.55 8.87
N TRP A 228 1.70 -7.51 7.96
CA TRP A 228 2.34 -7.60 6.64
C TRP A 228 2.25 -6.30 5.83
N PHE A 229 1.16 -5.55 6.00
CA PHE A 229 0.94 -4.28 5.28
C PHE A 229 1.97 -3.24 5.71
N ILE A 230 2.30 -3.18 7.01
CA ILE A 230 3.32 -2.27 7.54
C ILE A 230 4.70 -2.67 7.07
N THR A 231 5.02 -3.97 7.03
CA THR A 231 6.28 -4.43 6.42
C THR A 231 6.39 -4.00 4.97
N THR A 232 5.31 -4.16 4.21
CA THR A 232 5.28 -3.78 2.80
C THR A 232 5.48 -2.27 2.63
N LEU A 233 4.83 -1.45 3.45
CA LEU A 233 5.04 -0.01 3.46
C LEU A 233 6.45 0.39 3.90
N ALA A 234 7.02 -0.28 4.90
CA ALA A 234 8.38 -0.03 5.37
C ALA A 234 9.41 -0.30 4.25
N PHE A 235 9.21 -1.38 3.50
CA PHE A 235 9.98 -1.67 2.29
C PHE A 235 9.85 -0.51 1.28
N PHE A 236 8.65 -0.01 0.99
CA PHE A 236 8.49 1.12 0.05
C PHE A 236 9.17 2.39 0.52
N TRP A 237 9.08 2.69 1.82
CA TRP A 237 9.72 3.87 2.39
C TRP A 237 11.23 3.78 2.28
N LEU A 238 11.84 2.60 2.45
CA LEU A 238 13.27 2.40 2.27
C LEU A 238 13.75 2.81 0.86
N PHE A 239 12.94 2.53 -0.15
CA PHE A 239 13.27 2.82 -1.55
C PHE A 239 12.85 4.23 -2.00
N PHE A 240 11.92 4.88 -1.30
CA PHE A 240 11.35 6.16 -1.73
C PHE A 240 12.39 7.29 -1.93
N PRO A 241 13.33 7.56 -0.99
CA PRO A 241 14.36 8.60 -1.17
C PRO A 241 15.25 8.39 -2.40
N VAL A 242 15.43 7.14 -2.83
CA VAL A 242 16.26 6.74 -3.97
C VAL A 242 15.50 6.92 -5.28
N TRP A 243 14.21 6.56 -5.30
CA TRP A 243 13.40 6.59 -6.51
C TRP A 243 12.83 7.96 -6.84
N LEU A 244 12.47 8.78 -5.83
CA LEU A 244 11.85 10.09 -6.10
C LEU A 244 12.74 11.00 -6.98
N PRO A 245 14.04 11.25 -6.68
CA PRO A 245 14.88 12.11 -7.51
C PRO A 245 15.09 11.57 -8.92
N ARG A 246 15.15 10.24 -9.08
CA ARG A 246 15.27 9.58 -10.39
C ARG A 246 14.01 9.79 -11.23
N MET A 247 12.84 9.60 -10.63
CA MET A 247 11.57 9.78 -11.32
C MET A 247 11.29 11.25 -11.67
N GLN A 248 11.75 12.21 -10.85
CA GLN A 248 11.64 13.64 -11.15
C GLN A 248 12.34 14.05 -12.45
N ARG A 249 13.35 13.28 -12.90
CA ARG A 249 14.08 13.54 -14.16
C ARG A 249 13.41 12.93 -15.40
N LEU A 250 12.47 12.01 -15.21
CA LEU A 250 11.77 11.39 -16.33
C LEU A 250 10.86 12.42 -17.00
N SER A 251 10.73 12.38 -18.33
CA SER A 251 9.69 13.16 -19.04
C SER A 251 8.30 12.67 -18.67
N ASP A 252 7.25 13.40 -19.04
CA ASP A 252 5.86 12.94 -18.79
C ASP A 252 5.59 11.59 -19.47
N ARG A 253 6.15 11.38 -20.66
CA ARG A 253 6.17 10.07 -21.34
C ARG A 253 6.88 9.01 -20.52
N GLY A 254 8.02 9.33 -19.91
CA GLY A 254 8.74 8.42 -19.03
C GLY A 254 7.93 8.03 -17.79
N LEU A 255 7.25 9.00 -17.17
CA LEU A 255 6.37 8.73 -16.02
C LEU A 255 5.16 7.88 -16.40
N LEU A 256 4.53 8.14 -17.56
CA LEU A 256 3.48 7.28 -18.10
C LEU A 256 4.00 5.87 -18.41
N GLY A 257 5.22 5.76 -18.94
CA GLY A 257 5.91 4.48 -19.13
C GLY A 257 6.05 3.69 -17.81
N VAL A 258 6.41 4.36 -16.71
CA VAL A 258 6.45 3.73 -15.37
C VAL A 258 5.07 3.22 -14.95
N VAL A 259 3.99 3.96 -15.25
CA VAL A 259 2.61 3.53 -14.94
C VAL A 259 2.25 2.26 -15.72
N VAL A 260 2.48 2.26 -17.04
CA VAL A 260 2.14 1.13 -17.93
C VAL A 260 2.97 -0.11 -17.60
N VAL A 261 4.30 0.04 -17.50
CA VAL A 261 5.20 -1.06 -17.13
C VAL A 261 4.85 -1.57 -15.73
N GLY A 262 4.56 -0.68 -14.79
CA GLY A 262 4.19 -1.05 -13.43
C GLY A 262 2.91 -1.89 -13.37
N TYR A 263 1.90 -1.56 -14.18
CA TYR A 263 0.64 -2.31 -14.28
C TYR A 263 0.86 -3.73 -14.81
N TRP A 264 1.62 -3.88 -15.89
CA TRP A 264 1.90 -5.21 -16.45
C TRP A 264 2.81 -6.04 -15.56
N LEU A 265 3.83 -5.40 -14.97
CA LEU A 265 4.74 -6.06 -14.06
C LEU A 265 4.03 -6.58 -12.81
N GLN A 266 3.16 -5.81 -12.17
CA GLN A 266 2.42 -6.32 -11.00
C GLN A 266 1.45 -7.44 -11.38
N LEU A 267 0.80 -7.35 -12.55
CA LEU A 267 -0.12 -8.39 -13.01
C LEU A 267 0.63 -9.70 -13.23
N PHE A 268 1.77 -9.63 -13.92
CA PHE A 268 2.66 -10.75 -14.14
C PHE A 268 3.17 -11.35 -12.82
N LEU A 269 3.64 -10.51 -11.89
CA LEU A 269 4.17 -10.97 -10.59
C LEU A 269 3.10 -11.65 -9.75
N ILE A 270 1.89 -11.07 -9.64
CA ILE A 270 0.78 -11.67 -8.89
C ILE A 270 0.40 -13.02 -9.52
N GLN A 271 0.25 -13.08 -10.84
CA GLN A 271 -0.14 -14.32 -11.53
C GLN A 271 0.93 -15.41 -11.36
N SER A 272 2.21 -15.05 -11.49
CA SER A 272 3.33 -15.98 -11.37
C SER A 272 3.46 -16.51 -9.93
N LEU A 273 3.38 -15.63 -8.93
CA LEU A 273 3.44 -16.03 -7.52
C LEU A 273 2.23 -16.86 -7.10
N TYR A 274 1.05 -16.59 -7.68
CA TYR A 274 -0.16 -17.34 -7.37
C TYR A 274 -0.24 -18.70 -8.08
N SER A 275 0.25 -18.81 -9.32
CA SER A 275 0.01 -20.00 -10.15
C SER A 275 1.23 -20.89 -10.32
N VAL A 276 2.42 -20.31 -10.36
CA VAL A 276 3.65 -21.04 -10.70
C VAL A 276 4.38 -21.48 -9.43
N LEU A 277 4.55 -20.56 -8.47
CA LEU A 277 5.32 -20.84 -7.26
C LEU A 277 4.80 -22.02 -6.42
N PRO A 278 3.46 -22.22 -6.25
CA PRO A 278 2.94 -23.36 -5.51
C PRO A 278 3.23 -24.73 -6.15
N LEU A 279 3.61 -24.77 -7.43
CA LEU A 279 4.00 -26.01 -8.11
C LEU A 279 5.37 -26.53 -7.62
N PHE A 280 6.20 -25.64 -7.07
CA PHE A 280 7.57 -25.95 -6.65
C PHE A 280 7.77 -25.88 -5.14
N PHE A 281 6.88 -25.16 -4.44
CA PHE A 281 7.04 -24.87 -3.02
C PHE A 281 5.71 -24.95 -2.28
N HIS A 282 5.75 -25.40 -1.02
CA HIS A 282 4.58 -25.45 -0.13
C HIS A 282 4.22 -24.07 0.42
N PHE A 283 3.81 -23.14 -0.44
CA PHE A 283 3.36 -21.80 -0.05
C PHE A 283 1.85 -21.66 -0.19
N ARG A 284 1.24 -20.82 0.66
CA ARG A 284 -0.11 -20.32 0.41
C ARG A 284 -0.08 -19.34 -0.75
N PRO A 285 -0.64 -19.70 -1.93
CA PRO A 285 -0.48 -18.91 -3.14
C PRO A 285 -1.02 -17.49 -2.98
N PHE A 286 -2.15 -17.36 -2.27
CA PHE A 286 -2.80 -16.09 -1.98
C PHE A 286 -1.88 -15.15 -1.19
N THR A 287 -1.37 -15.60 -0.05
CA THR A 287 -0.52 -14.80 0.85
C THR A 287 0.74 -14.36 0.13
N THR A 288 1.43 -15.29 -0.55
CA THR A 288 2.68 -14.99 -1.24
C THR A 288 2.48 -14.04 -2.43
N ALA A 289 1.41 -14.22 -3.21
CA ALA A 289 1.12 -13.31 -4.33
C ALA A 289 0.66 -11.93 -3.87
N THR A 290 -0.09 -11.84 -2.77
CA THR A 290 -0.79 -10.60 -2.41
C THR A 290 -0.12 -9.78 -1.30
N MET A 291 0.71 -10.39 -0.45
CA MET A 291 1.32 -9.73 0.71
C MET A 291 2.83 -9.50 0.53
N ASN A 292 3.42 -10.03 -0.55
CA ASN A 292 4.84 -9.88 -0.85
C ASN A 292 5.17 -8.45 -1.33
N PRO A 293 6.13 -7.75 -0.70
CA PRO A 293 6.44 -6.37 -1.05
C PRO A 293 6.94 -6.19 -2.48
N LEU A 294 7.64 -7.16 -3.06
CA LEU A 294 8.14 -7.09 -4.43
C LEU A 294 7.00 -7.10 -5.46
N SER A 295 5.99 -7.94 -5.24
CA SER A 295 4.78 -7.97 -6.09
C SER A 295 4.02 -6.65 -6.06
N ARG A 296 4.11 -5.90 -4.95
CA ARG A 296 3.37 -4.66 -4.71
C ARG A 296 4.16 -3.39 -4.99
N PHE A 297 5.48 -3.49 -5.10
CA PHE A 297 6.34 -2.36 -5.39
C PHE A 297 5.98 -1.61 -6.68
N PRO A 298 5.58 -2.27 -7.79
CA PRO A 298 5.16 -1.55 -8.99
C PRO A 298 3.96 -0.65 -8.75
N LEU A 299 3.00 -1.05 -7.90
CA LEU A 299 1.83 -0.23 -7.53
C LEU A 299 2.24 1.06 -6.82
N PHE A 300 3.23 0.97 -5.94
CA PHE A 300 3.79 2.14 -5.26
C PHE A 300 4.44 3.11 -6.26
N LEU A 301 5.22 2.59 -7.21
CA LEU A 301 5.85 3.39 -8.28
C LEU A 301 4.82 4.03 -9.22
N MET A 302 3.74 3.30 -9.57
CA MET A 302 2.61 3.85 -10.34
C MET A 302 2.01 5.06 -9.61
N GLY A 303 1.78 4.94 -8.30
CA GLY A 303 1.33 6.03 -7.46
C GLY A 303 2.30 7.23 -7.47
N MET A 304 3.60 6.99 -7.32
CA MET A 304 4.62 8.04 -7.38
C MET A 304 4.62 8.78 -8.72
N ALA A 305 4.56 8.04 -9.84
CA ALA A 305 4.53 8.60 -11.18
C ALA A 305 3.29 9.48 -11.40
N ALA A 306 2.12 8.99 -11.00
CA ALA A 306 0.86 9.74 -11.04
C ALA A 306 0.92 11.02 -10.19
N GLY A 307 1.57 10.98 -9.02
CA GLY A 307 1.75 12.15 -8.16
C GLY A 307 2.65 13.21 -8.80
N LEU A 308 3.76 12.79 -9.42
CA LEU A 308 4.66 13.70 -10.14
C LEU A 308 3.99 14.32 -11.39
N LEU A 309 3.25 13.53 -12.17
CA LEU A 309 2.45 14.03 -13.29
C LEU A 309 1.41 15.06 -12.83
N SER A 310 0.78 14.81 -11.68
CA SER A 310 -0.18 15.76 -11.10
C SER A 310 0.46 17.08 -10.70
N LEU A 311 1.68 17.05 -10.14
CA LEU A 311 2.42 18.27 -9.80
C LEU A 311 2.81 19.09 -11.04
N ARG A 312 3.23 18.43 -12.13
CA ARG A 312 3.69 19.12 -13.36
C ARG A 312 2.58 19.87 -14.07
N HIS A 313 1.38 19.30 -14.08
CA HIS A 313 0.25 19.85 -14.82
C HIS A 313 -0.75 20.61 -13.94
N ALA A 314 -0.54 20.72 -12.63
CA ALA A 314 -1.38 21.55 -11.76
C ALA A 314 -1.32 23.06 -12.11
N SER A 315 -0.28 23.49 -12.83
CA SER A 315 0.01 24.91 -13.11
C SER A 315 -0.38 25.37 -14.52
N SER A 316 -0.77 24.45 -15.41
CA SER A 316 -0.95 24.77 -16.84
C SER A 316 -2.29 25.44 -17.16
N GLU A 317 -3.25 25.44 -16.24
CA GLU A 317 -4.59 26.00 -16.46
C GLU A 317 -4.68 27.46 -15.99
N LYS A 318 -3.69 28.28 -16.34
CA LYS A 318 -3.94 29.72 -16.45
C LYS A 318 -4.78 29.93 -17.69
N ILE A 319 -6.10 29.88 -17.50
CA ILE A 319 -7.10 30.30 -18.49
C ILE A 319 -6.71 31.69 -19.00
N PRO A 320 -6.24 31.83 -20.25
CA PRO A 320 -6.04 33.13 -20.86
C PRO A 320 -7.44 33.68 -21.13
N GLY A 321 -7.85 34.73 -20.42
CA GLY A 321 -9.07 35.47 -20.75
C GLY A 321 -10.30 35.20 -19.89
N GLY A 322 -10.19 34.52 -18.74
CA GLY A 322 -11.20 34.69 -17.71
C GLY A 322 -11.17 36.16 -17.26
N PRO A 323 -12.24 36.96 -17.43
CA PRO A 323 -12.26 38.34 -16.96
C PRO A 323 -11.86 38.30 -15.50
N HIS A 324 -10.86 39.09 -15.12
CA HIS A 324 -10.50 39.32 -13.73
C HIS A 324 -11.80 39.69 -13.02
N ARG A 325 -12.45 38.70 -12.40
CA ARG A 325 -13.50 38.94 -11.43
C ARG A 325 -12.71 39.54 -10.28
N THR A 326 -12.60 40.86 -10.31
CA THR A 326 -12.26 41.69 -9.17
C THR A 326 -13.27 41.26 -8.11
N LEU A 327 -12.86 40.30 -7.29
CA LEU A 327 -13.57 39.98 -6.05
C LEU A 327 -13.72 41.35 -5.38
N PRO A 328 -14.95 41.85 -5.16
CA PRO A 328 -15.14 43.12 -4.51
C PRO A 328 -14.41 43.02 -3.18
N THR A 329 -13.46 43.93 -2.99
CA THR A 329 -12.82 44.18 -1.71
C THR A 329 -13.96 44.26 -0.69
N PRO A 330 -14.04 43.36 0.31
CA PRO A 330 -15.11 43.44 1.29
C PRO A 330 -14.95 44.78 2.01
N GLN A 331 -15.90 45.67 1.79
CA GLN A 331 -16.06 46.86 2.61
C GLN A 331 -16.19 46.39 4.05
N ALA A 332 -15.37 46.98 4.92
CA ALA A 332 -15.38 46.75 6.34
C ALA A 332 -16.78 47.06 6.91
N GLY A 333 -17.52 46.02 7.27
CA GLY A 333 -18.78 46.08 8.00
C GLY A 333 -18.87 44.83 8.86
N GLY A 334 -18.78 45.02 10.18
CA GLY A 334 -18.45 43.96 11.14
C GLY A 334 -19.54 42.92 11.38
N ALA A 335 -19.09 41.70 11.68
CA ALA A 335 -19.59 40.80 12.72
C ALA A 335 -18.78 39.49 12.61
N THR A 336 -17.87 39.28 13.56
CA THR A 336 -16.92 38.17 13.58
C THR A 336 -17.55 36.90 14.15
N HIS A 337 -17.64 35.84 13.34
CA HIS A 337 -17.53 34.46 13.82
C HIS A 337 -16.44 33.75 13.01
N SER A 338 -15.22 33.75 13.55
CA SER A 338 -14.03 33.12 12.96
C SER A 338 -13.76 31.79 13.66
N TYR A 339 -13.94 30.68 12.92
CA TYR A 339 -13.29 29.41 13.22
C TYR A 339 -11.87 29.49 12.64
N ASN A 340 -10.88 29.51 13.53
CA ASN A 340 -9.46 29.61 13.16
C ASN A 340 -8.73 28.32 13.59
N PRO A 341 -8.20 27.49 12.67
CA PRO A 341 -7.34 26.38 13.04
C PRO A 341 -5.90 26.90 13.26
N LEU A 342 -5.47 26.84 14.52
CA LEU A 342 -4.21 27.34 15.06
C LEU A 342 -2.94 26.78 14.39
N ALA A 343 -2.02 27.68 14.02
CA ALA A 343 -0.58 27.46 14.05
C ALA A 343 0.17 28.70 14.60
N CYS A 344 0.96 28.45 15.64
CA CYS A 344 2.17 29.12 16.15
C CYS A 344 2.36 30.66 16.22
N SER A 345 2.54 31.08 17.48
CA SER A 345 3.62 31.92 18.04
C SER A 345 3.64 33.43 17.80
N LYS A 346 3.43 34.19 18.90
CA LYS A 346 4.34 35.25 19.36
C LYS A 346 4.23 35.40 20.88
N GLY A 347 5.36 35.44 21.55
CA GLY A 347 5.47 35.70 22.99
C GLY A 347 5.24 37.18 23.31
N GLN A 348 4.61 37.40 24.46
CA GLN A 348 4.69 38.65 25.22
C GLN A 348 4.52 38.28 26.71
N HIS A 349 5.55 38.58 27.50
CA HIS A 349 5.42 38.71 28.95
C HIS A 349 4.39 39.81 29.27
N PRO A 350 3.68 39.70 30.40
CA PRO A 350 4.05 40.59 31.50
C PRO A 350 3.88 39.99 32.89
N GLY A 351 4.61 40.58 33.85
CA GLY A 351 3.95 41.15 35.02
C GLY A 351 3.61 40.20 36.18
N ARG A 352 4.59 40.04 37.06
CA ARG A 352 4.46 39.66 38.47
C ARG A 352 3.54 40.64 39.23
N LYS A 353 2.44 40.16 39.82
CA LYS A 353 1.67 40.63 40.99
C LYS A 353 0.67 39.49 41.28
N GLY A 354 0.62 38.79 42.42
CA GLY A 354 0.80 39.23 43.79
C GLY A 354 -0.56 39.49 44.42
N SER A 355 -1.32 38.44 44.77
CA SER A 355 -2.44 38.52 45.72
C SER A 355 -2.90 37.10 46.13
N GLU A 356 -2.85 36.85 47.43
CA GLU A 356 -3.52 35.78 48.17
C GLU A 356 -5.02 35.69 47.84
N ILE A 357 -5.62 34.51 48.03
CA ILE A 357 -6.86 34.27 48.82
C ILE A 357 -7.34 32.82 48.65
N ILE A 358 -7.27 32.09 49.77
CA ILE A 358 -8.27 31.15 50.34
C ILE A 358 -8.89 30.08 49.41
N ILE A 359 -8.43 28.83 49.57
CA ILE A 359 -9.18 27.64 49.14
C ILE A 359 -10.12 27.21 50.29
N LYS A 360 -11.42 27.49 50.15
CA LYS A 360 -12.48 26.83 50.93
C LYS A 360 -12.98 25.60 50.18
N SER A 361 -12.84 24.45 50.81
CA SER A 361 -13.55 23.20 50.49
C SER A 361 -15.05 23.34 50.81
N PRO A 362 -15.95 22.66 50.08
CA PRO A 362 -17.23 22.27 50.63
C PRO A 362 -17.30 20.75 50.82
N VAL A 363 -17.19 20.36 52.09
CA VAL A 363 -17.89 19.21 52.67
C VAL A 363 -19.35 19.64 52.86
N ARG A 364 -20.32 18.86 52.37
CA ARG A 364 -21.63 18.76 53.04
C ARG A 364 -22.25 17.38 52.86
N SER A 365 -22.62 16.87 54.02
CA SER A 365 -23.13 15.56 54.40
C SER A 365 -24.63 15.37 54.17
N GLN A 366 -24.95 14.12 53.85
CA GLN A 366 -25.99 13.24 54.42
C GLN A 366 -27.43 13.73 54.59
N GLU A 367 -28.34 12.93 54.02
CA GLU A 367 -29.60 12.57 54.68
C GLU A 367 -29.81 11.04 54.59
N LYS A 368 -30.30 10.48 55.70
CA LYS A 368 -30.42 9.05 56.02
C LYS A 368 -31.80 8.52 55.60
N ALA A 369 -31.86 7.25 55.18
CA ALA A 369 -33.02 6.40 55.42
C ALA A 369 -32.56 4.95 55.66
N ASN A 370 -32.80 4.47 56.88
CA ASN A 370 -32.59 3.10 57.34
C ASN A 370 -33.79 2.23 56.94
N VAL A 371 -33.55 1.04 56.37
CA VAL A 371 -34.47 -0.11 56.53
C VAL A 371 -33.63 -1.37 56.79
N HIS A 372 -33.87 -1.97 57.94
CA HIS A 372 -33.38 -3.28 58.37
C HIS A 372 -33.98 -4.41 57.52
N MET A 373 -33.18 -5.41 57.14
CA MET A 373 -33.66 -6.78 56.99
C MET A 373 -32.71 -7.75 57.68
N ARG A 374 -33.28 -8.53 58.61
CA ARG A 374 -32.69 -9.72 59.24
C ARG A 374 -32.73 -10.90 58.27
N PRO A 375 -31.82 -11.89 58.37
CA PRO A 375 -31.99 -13.19 57.74
C PRO A 375 -32.88 -14.08 58.62
N PRO A 376 -33.56 -15.10 58.05
CA PRO A 376 -33.39 -16.45 58.59
C PRO A 376 -33.59 -17.55 57.50
N PRO A 377 -33.81 -18.84 57.82
CA PRO A 377 -32.81 -19.91 57.73
C PRO A 377 -33.21 -21.01 56.71
N GLY A 378 -32.29 -21.94 56.42
CA GLY A 378 -32.65 -23.24 55.82
C GLY A 378 -33.04 -24.28 56.90
N PRO A 379 -33.15 -25.57 56.54
CA PRO A 379 -34.06 -26.16 55.56
C PRO A 379 -34.96 -27.22 56.23
N LEU A 380 -36.15 -27.51 55.67
CA LEU A 380 -36.91 -28.71 56.02
C LEU A 380 -37.64 -29.32 54.82
N THR A 381 -37.65 -30.65 54.88
CA THR A 381 -38.25 -31.71 54.08
C THR A 381 -39.77 -31.62 53.92
N GLY A 382 -40.33 -32.26 52.88
CA GLY A 382 -41.72 -32.73 52.93
C GLY A 382 -42.45 -32.81 51.58
N ASP A 383 -42.78 -34.05 51.24
CA ASP A 383 -43.52 -34.59 50.09
C ASP A 383 -44.90 -34.01 49.71
N THR A 384 -45.32 -34.45 48.50
CA THR A 384 -46.68 -34.87 48.06
C THR A 384 -47.71 -33.87 47.49
N LEU A 385 -48.06 -34.16 46.22
CA LEU A 385 -49.39 -34.33 45.60
C LEU A 385 -50.19 -33.15 44.98
N THR A 386 -50.45 -33.38 43.68
CA THR A 386 -51.73 -33.29 42.93
C THR A 386 -52.21 -31.98 42.26
N ALA A 387 -52.41 -32.17 40.95
CA ALA A 387 -53.62 -31.89 40.16
C ALA A 387 -53.80 -30.52 39.47
N ASP A 388 -53.67 -30.61 38.14
CA ASP A 388 -54.68 -30.29 37.11
C ASP A 388 -54.95 -28.85 36.61
N GLY A 389 -54.81 -28.76 35.28
CA GLY A 389 -55.64 -27.94 34.37
C GLY A 389 -55.02 -26.62 33.91
N LEU A 390 -55.04 -26.20 32.64
CA LEU A 390 -55.64 -26.71 31.40
C LEU A 390 -55.11 -25.79 30.24
N PHE A 391 -54.44 -26.37 29.21
CA PHE A 391 -54.45 -26.09 27.74
C PHE A 391 -54.19 -24.66 27.14
N PRO A 392 -54.02 -24.50 25.79
CA PRO A 392 -53.49 -25.40 24.73
C PRO A 392 -52.54 -24.75 23.65
N THR A 393 -51.87 -25.66 22.89
CA THR A 393 -51.48 -25.62 21.44
C THR A 393 -50.40 -24.63 20.96
N GLY A 394 -49.31 -25.00 20.28
CA GLY A 394 -48.90 -26.26 19.66
C GLY A 394 -49.00 -26.24 18.13
N PHE A 395 -47.86 -26.17 17.42
CA PHE A 395 -47.69 -26.77 16.09
C PHE A 395 -46.23 -27.20 15.89
N ASN A 396 -46.07 -28.50 15.66
CA ASN A 396 -44.84 -29.23 15.31
C ASN A 396 -44.78 -29.43 13.79
N SER A 397 -43.58 -29.55 13.22
CA SER A 397 -43.32 -30.60 12.23
C SER A 397 -41.84 -30.94 12.02
N ILE A 398 -41.49 -32.15 12.49
CA ILE A 398 -40.77 -33.23 11.78
C ILE A 398 -39.26 -33.06 11.52
N ILE A 399 -38.45 -33.67 12.38
CA ILE A 399 -37.17 -34.31 12.02
C ILE A 399 -37.36 -35.81 12.20
N LYS A 400 -37.23 -36.57 11.09
CA LYS A 400 -37.07 -38.03 11.13
C LYS A 400 -35.62 -38.32 11.51
N ALA A 401 -35.45 -39.09 12.57
CA ALA A 401 -34.21 -39.76 12.92
C ALA A 401 -34.08 -41.03 12.08
N GLU A 402 -33.01 -41.15 11.30
CA GLU A 402 -32.51 -42.43 10.79
C GLU A 402 -31.18 -42.72 11.50
N ASN A 403 -31.19 -43.78 12.30
CA ASN A 403 -30.00 -44.37 12.88
C ASN A 403 -29.26 -45.15 11.79
N GLY A 404 -28.17 -44.60 11.27
CA GLY A 404 -27.20 -45.31 10.45
C GLY A 404 -25.87 -45.40 11.18
N HIS A 405 -25.51 -46.62 11.61
CA HIS A 405 -24.14 -46.96 11.98
C HIS A 405 -23.20 -46.64 10.80
N VAL A 406 -22.24 -45.74 11.00
CA VAL A 406 -21.16 -45.49 10.04
C VAL A 406 -19.88 -46.08 10.63
N GLU A 407 -19.47 -47.23 10.10
CA GLU A 407 -18.10 -47.73 10.21
C GLU A 407 -17.18 -46.78 9.45
N THR A 408 -16.22 -46.16 10.15
CA THR A 408 -15.15 -45.40 9.53
C THR A 408 -14.02 -46.35 9.15
N SER A 409 -13.95 -46.71 7.87
CA SER A 409 -12.77 -47.33 7.26
C SER A 409 -11.87 -46.24 6.65
N PRO A 410 -10.53 -46.31 6.77
CA PRO A 410 -9.63 -45.29 6.23
C PRO A 410 -9.40 -45.52 4.73
N GLU A 411 -10.08 -44.76 3.88
CA GLU A 411 -9.74 -44.70 2.45
C GLU A 411 -8.45 -43.89 2.24
N LYS A 412 -7.45 -44.57 1.66
CA LYS A 412 -6.27 -43.94 1.03
C LYS A 412 -6.75 -43.09 -0.15
N GLY A 413 -6.65 -41.78 -0.02
CA GLY A 413 -6.89 -40.86 -1.13
C GLY A 413 -5.75 -40.92 -2.14
N ASP A 414 -6.00 -41.55 -3.28
CA ASP A 414 -5.15 -41.45 -4.48
C ASP A 414 -5.32 -40.06 -5.11
N SER A 415 -4.22 -39.30 -5.16
CA SER A 415 -4.12 -38.01 -5.82
C SER A 415 -4.10 -38.19 -7.34
N THR A 416 -5.28 -38.24 -7.95
CA THR A 416 -5.44 -38.15 -9.40
C THR A 416 -5.27 -36.70 -9.87
N VAL A 417 -4.12 -36.43 -10.49
CA VAL A 417 -3.86 -35.20 -11.25
C VAL A 417 -4.62 -35.31 -12.57
N PHE A 418 -5.64 -34.48 -12.78
CA PHE A 418 -6.31 -34.34 -14.08
C PHE A 418 -6.25 -32.90 -14.61
N PRO A 419 -6.18 -32.72 -15.94
CA PRO A 419 -5.89 -31.44 -16.58
C PRO A 419 -7.14 -30.56 -16.64
N TRP A 420 -6.93 -29.27 -16.38
CA TRP A 420 -7.94 -28.23 -16.53
C TRP A 420 -8.30 -28.01 -18.02
N PRO A 421 -9.56 -27.67 -18.36
CA PRO A 421 -9.93 -27.35 -19.73
C PRO A 421 -9.44 -25.95 -20.10
N ALA A 422 -8.65 -25.88 -21.18
CA ALA A 422 -8.34 -24.64 -21.89
C ALA A 422 -9.54 -24.24 -22.76
N CYS A 423 -10.09 -23.02 -22.58
CA CYS A 423 -10.96 -22.27 -23.52
C CYS A 423 -11.55 -21.03 -22.79
N VAL A 424 -11.77 -19.81 -23.32
CA VAL A 424 -11.82 -19.25 -24.68
C VAL A 424 -11.54 -17.73 -24.61
N LEU A 425 -10.69 -17.19 -25.49
CA LEU A 425 -10.79 -15.81 -25.99
C LEU A 425 -10.09 -15.73 -27.36
N CYS A 426 -10.75 -16.23 -28.41
CA CYS A 426 -10.36 -15.99 -29.81
C CYS A 426 -11.61 -15.82 -30.70
N LEU A 427 -11.64 -14.72 -31.46
CA LEU A 427 -12.57 -14.46 -32.56
C LEU A 427 -12.23 -15.35 -33.79
N PRO A 428 -13.17 -15.57 -34.73
CA PRO A 428 -13.10 -16.68 -35.69
C PRO A 428 -12.44 -16.28 -37.01
N LEU A 429 -11.66 -17.18 -37.61
CA LEU A 429 -11.39 -17.28 -39.05
C LEU A 429 -11.13 -18.77 -39.43
N PRO A 430 -11.32 -19.17 -40.70
CA PRO A 430 -11.92 -20.45 -41.06
C PRO A 430 -10.94 -21.62 -41.18
N THR A 431 -11.48 -22.83 -41.00
CA THR A 431 -10.83 -24.14 -41.15
C THR A 431 -10.47 -24.46 -42.61
N PRO A 432 -9.57 -25.45 -42.82
CA PRO A 432 -10.08 -26.72 -43.33
C PRO A 432 -9.43 -28.00 -42.76
N CYS A 433 -10.30 -28.99 -42.56
CA CYS A 433 -10.22 -30.44 -42.83
C CYS A 433 -9.05 -31.36 -42.41
N ALA A 434 -9.48 -32.60 -42.11
CA ALA A 434 -8.79 -33.90 -42.07
C ALA A 434 -8.09 -34.28 -40.75
N ALA A 435 -8.11 -35.51 -40.24
CA ALA A 435 -8.87 -36.72 -40.52
C ALA A 435 -8.78 -37.64 -39.27
N SER A 436 -9.78 -38.51 -39.13
CA SER A 436 -9.99 -39.53 -38.10
C SER A 436 -8.98 -40.69 -38.10
N ARG A 437 -8.69 -41.29 -36.93
CA ARG A 437 -8.65 -42.76 -36.69
C ARG A 437 -8.56 -43.14 -35.18
N PRO A 438 -8.98 -44.38 -34.79
CA PRO A 438 -9.59 -44.74 -33.50
C PRO A 438 -8.64 -45.43 -32.48
N PRO A 439 -9.11 -45.77 -31.25
CA PRO A 439 -8.26 -46.23 -30.15
C PRO A 439 -8.13 -47.76 -30.09
N VAL A 440 -7.01 -48.23 -29.53
CA VAL A 440 -6.72 -49.66 -29.27
C VAL A 440 -6.63 -49.90 -27.76
N LYS A 441 -7.18 -51.07 -27.37
CA LYS A 441 -7.55 -51.57 -26.04
C LYS A 441 -6.39 -52.12 -25.19
N ASP A 442 -6.58 -52.00 -23.87
CA ASP A 442 -6.39 -52.93 -22.75
C ASP A 442 -5.41 -54.11 -22.86
N HIS A 443 -4.52 -54.24 -21.86
CA HIS A 443 -4.11 -55.54 -21.30
C HIS A 443 -3.88 -55.48 -19.77
N PRO A 444 -4.14 -56.59 -19.04
CA PRO A 444 -4.33 -56.65 -17.58
C PRO A 444 -3.06 -57.02 -16.77
N PRO A 445 -3.11 -56.96 -15.42
CA PRO A 445 -1.96 -57.21 -14.54
C PRO A 445 -1.91 -58.65 -14.01
N SER A 446 -0.71 -59.14 -13.69
CA SER A 446 -0.49 -60.38 -12.92
C SER A 446 0.94 -60.44 -12.33
N PRO A 447 1.24 -61.32 -11.35
CA PRO A 447 1.44 -60.86 -9.98
C PRO A 447 2.67 -61.44 -9.25
N SER A 448 2.96 -60.86 -8.07
CA SER A 448 3.39 -61.54 -6.83
C SER A 448 4.80 -62.13 -6.65
N ARG A 449 5.33 -61.84 -5.43
CA ARG A 449 6.25 -62.62 -4.55
C ARG A 449 7.78 -62.50 -4.72
N PRO A 450 8.60 -62.84 -3.69
CA PRO A 450 8.64 -62.39 -2.29
C PRO A 450 10.13 -62.13 -1.84
N PRO A 451 10.49 -62.02 -0.53
CA PRO A 451 11.69 -61.32 -0.08
C PRO A 451 12.91 -62.21 0.23
N ARG A 452 14.09 -61.59 0.27
CA ARG A 452 15.36 -61.97 0.95
C ARG A 452 16.31 -60.77 0.73
N GLY A 453 17.11 -60.25 1.67
CA GLY A 453 17.82 -60.88 2.78
C GLY A 453 19.32 -60.73 2.52
N SER A 454 20.02 -60.06 3.45
CA SER A 454 21.46 -60.11 3.79
C SER A 454 22.55 -59.57 2.83
N THR A 455 23.21 -58.51 3.31
CA THR A 455 24.69 -58.29 3.43
C THR A 455 25.64 -58.74 2.31
N LEU A 456 26.44 -57.80 1.77
CA LEU A 456 27.92 -57.77 1.91
C LEU A 456 28.57 -56.61 1.11
N HIS A 457 29.74 -56.21 1.61
CA HIS A 457 30.69 -55.25 1.06
C HIS A 457 30.93 -55.34 -0.46
N SER A 458 31.09 -54.18 -1.11
CA SER A 458 31.87 -54.09 -2.35
C SER A 458 32.45 -52.68 -2.54
N GLU A 459 33.64 -52.67 -3.13
CA GLU A 459 34.66 -51.65 -3.17
C GLU A 459 34.32 -50.42 -4.03
N ARG A 460 34.94 -49.29 -3.67
CA ARG A 460 35.01 -48.07 -4.49
C ARG A 460 35.83 -48.32 -5.75
N ALA A 461 35.23 -48.11 -6.92
CA ALA A 461 35.94 -47.80 -8.16
C ALA A 461 35.98 -46.27 -8.40
N PRO A 462 37.06 -45.72 -9.00
CA PRO A 462 37.22 -44.29 -9.25
C PRO A 462 36.48 -43.80 -10.51
N PRO A 463 36.17 -42.49 -10.62
CA PRO A 463 35.49 -41.92 -11.78
C PRO A 463 36.41 -41.74 -13.01
N PRO A 464 35.87 -41.78 -14.24
CA PRO A 464 36.63 -41.60 -15.48
C PRO A 464 36.98 -40.12 -15.76
N PRO A 465 38.04 -39.86 -16.56
CA PRO A 465 38.56 -38.52 -16.81
C PRO A 465 37.75 -37.72 -17.85
N LEU A 466 37.70 -36.41 -17.63
CA LEU A 466 37.16 -35.38 -18.53
C LEU A 466 38.05 -35.18 -19.78
N PRO A 467 37.48 -34.90 -20.96
CA PRO A 467 38.25 -34.53 -22.13
C PRO A 467 38.59 -33.04 -22.15
N THR A 468 39.86 -32.75 -22.41
CA THR A 468 40.47 -31.45 -22.67
C THR A 468 40.31 -31.00 -24.13
N ASP A 469 40.51 -29.70 -24.32
CA ASP A 469 40.96 -28.99 -25.52
C ASP A 469 40.03 -28.82 -26.73
N ARG A 470 39.57 -27.57 -26.90
CA ARG A 470 39.54 -26.91 -28.22
C ARG A 470 40.10 -25.50 -28.13
N GLY A 471 41.17 -25.30 -28.87
CA GLY A 471 41.97 -24.09 -28.93
C GLY A 471 41.32 -22.92 -29.66
N ILE A 472 41.81 -21.74 -29.29
CA ILE A 472 41.54 -20.44 -29.90
C ILE A 472 42.74 -20.09 -30.78
N PRO A 473 42.57 -19.73 -32.07
CA PRO A 473 43.61 -19.05 -32.80
C PRO A 473 43.39 -17.54 -32.76
N SER A 474 44.39 -16.86 -32.21
CA SER A 474 44.68 -15.44 -32.36
C SER A 474 45.18 -15.14 -33.78
N THR A 475 44.61 -14.14 -34.44
CA THR A 475 45.28 -13.39 -35.52
C THR A 475 44.61 -12.03 -35.69
N ILE A 476 45.30 -10.96 -35.29
CA ILE A 476 44.99 -9.58 -35.64
C ILE A 476 46.08 -9.15 -36.63
N SER A 477 45.69 -8.90 -37.87
CA SER A 477 46.51 -8.24 -38.88
C SER A 477 45.88 -6.90 -39.27
N SER A 478 46.68 -5.85 -39.11
CA SER A 478 46.56 -4.50 -39.66
C SER A 478 46.32 -4.45 -41.17
N PHE A 479 45.50 -3.50 -41.67
CA PHE A 479 45.67 -2.73 -42.92
C PHE A 479 44.56 -1.66 -43.08
N PRO A 480 44.66 -0.65 -43.97
CA PRO A 480 44.66 0.77 -43.57
C PRO A 480 43.40 1.56 -43.95
N LEU A 481 43.26 2.73 -43.32
CA LEU A 481 42.29 3.78 -43.66
C LEU A 481 42.52 4.29 -45.10
N ALA A 482 41.46 4.27 -45.91
CA ALA A 482 41.29 5.15 -47.06
C ALA A 482 40.01 5.98 -46.85
N HIS A 483 40.19 7.30 -46.83
CA HIS A 483 39.14 8.31 -46.83
C HIS A 483 38.39 8.28 -48.17
N VAL A 484 37.07 8.08 -48.13
CA VAL A 484 36.15 8.47 -49.21
C VAL A 484 34.96 9.19 -48.56
N CYS A 485 34.83 10.48 -48.85
CA CYS A 485 33.68 11.29 -48.48
C CYS A 485 32.59 11.09 -49.54
N ASP A 486 31.63 10.21 -49.28
CA ASP A 486 30.38 10.14 -50.04
C ASP A 486 29.25 10.81 -49.25
N GLU A 487 28.61 11.80 -49.87
CA GLU A 487 27.40 12.44 -49.36
C GLU A 487 26.26 11.41 -49.21
N PRO A 488 25.57 11.35 -48.06
CA PRO A 488 24.46 10.42 -47.88
C PRO A 488 23.21 10.93 -48.62
N SER A 489 22.81 10.20 -49.67
CA SER A 489 21.47 10.32 -50.26
C SER A 489 20.36 10.25 -49.19
N PRO A 490 19.26 11.00 -49.37
CA PRO A 490 18.17 11.05 -48.39
C PRO A 490 17.52 9.67 -48.26
N ARG A 491 17.67 9.04 -47.09
CA ARG A 491 16.97 7.79 -46.77
C ARG A 491 15.46 8.07 -46.79
N PRO A 492 14.65 7.22 -47.47
CA PRO A 492 13.22 7.32 -47.40
C PRO A 492 12.78 7.19 -45.94
N SER A 493 12.04 8.19 -45.47
CA SER A 493 11.44 8.20 -44.14
C SER A 493 10.69 6.89 -43.92
N PRO A 494 10.96 6.13 -42.84
CA PRO A 494 10.24 4.90 -42.56
C PRO A 494 8.74 5.23 -42.49
N GLY A 495 7.96 4.60 -43.37
CA GLY A 495 6.51 4.80 -43.42
C GLY A 495 5.90 4.54 -42.05
N PRO A 496 4.80 5.24 -41.70
CA PRO A 496 4.15 5.07 -40.41
C PRO A 496 3.81 3.60 -40.20
N SER A 497 4.35 3.01 -39.14
CA SER A 497 3.99 1.66 -38.70
C SER A 497 2.47 1.61 -38.49
N LEU A 498 1.77 0.87 -39.35
CA LEU A 498 0.30 0.81 -39.44
C LEU A 498 -0.39 0.20 -38.21
N LEU A 499 0.36 -0.31 -37.24
CA LEU A 499 -0.20 -0.85 -36.00
C LEU A 499 0.29 0.00 -34.83
N PRO A 500 -0.62 0.70 -34.13
CA PRO A 500 -0.27 1.33 -32.87
C PRO A 500 0.29 0.24 -31.94
N SER A 501 1.37 0.57 -31.27
CA SER A 501 1.96 -0.34 -30.28
C SER A 501 0.89 -0.75 -29.25
N LEU A 502 0.93 -1.96 -28.70
CA LEU A 502 -0.02 -2.43 -27.68
C LEU A 502 -0.23 -1.41 -26.52
N PRO A 503 0.81 -0.68 -26.06
CA PRO A 503 0.65 0.43 -25.12
C PRO A 503 -0.17 1.60 -25.66
N GLU A 504 -0.01 1.96 -26.94
CA GLU A 504 -0.84 2.97 -27.58
C GLU A 504 -2.29 2.51 -27.66
N LEU A 505 -2.60 1.24 -27.93
CA LEU A 505 -3.99 0.74 -27.93
C LEU A 505 -4.66 0.82 -26.54
N LEU A 506 -3.92 0.55 -25.48
CA LEU A 506 -4.41 0.69 -24.09
C LEU A 506 -4.50 2.15 -23.64
N LEU A 507 -3.65 3.03 -24.17
CA LEU A 507 -3.70 4.47 -23.92
C LEU A 507 -4.68 5.21 -24.86
N LEU A 508 -5.02 4.66 -26.03
CA LEU A 508 -5.86 5.28 -27.06
C LEU A 508 -7.31 5.46 -26.61
N HIS A 509 -7.77 4.61 -25.69
CA HIS A 509 -9.07 4.80 -25.05
C HIS A 509 -9.05 5.71 -23.82
N TRP A 510 -7.87 6.13 -23.36
CA TRP A 510 -7.73 7.09 -22.28
C TRP A 510 -7.29 8.44 -22.83
N THR A 511 -8.24 9.16 -23.43
CA THR A 511 -8.06 10.59 -23.71
C THR A 511 -8.35 11.37 -22.43
N PRO A 512 -7.33 11.86 -21.70
CA PRO A 512 -7.56 12.62 -20.47
C PRO A 512 -8.41 13.84 -20.81
N PRO A 513 -9.45 14.14 -20.01
CA PRO A 513 -10.25 15.33 -20.26
C PRO A 513 -9.37 16.59 -20.19
N SER A 514 -9.58 17.53 -21.12
CA SER A 514 -8.83 18.80 -21.11
C SER A 514 -9.38 19.81 -20.10
N THR A 515 -10.57 19.58 -19.54
CA THR A 515 -11.26 20.52 -18.64
C THR A 515 -11.53 19.91 -17.27
N PRO A 516 -11.56 20.73 -16.19
CA PRO A 516 -11.94 20.29 -14.84
C PRO A 516 -13.32 19.64 -14.79
N LYS A 517 -14.27 20.11 -15.61
CA LYS A 517 -15.61 19.49 -15.73
C LYS A 517 -15.52 18.07 -16.27
N GLY A 518 -14.69 17.85 -17.29
CA GLY A 518 -14.46 16.53 -17.85
C GLY A 518 -13.77 15.59 -16.84
N TRP A 519 -12.78 16.09 -16.08
CA TRP A 519 -12.17 15.33 -14.99
C TRP A 519 -13.16 14.98 -13.88
N ALA A 520 -14.08 15.89 -13.55
CA ALA A 520 -15.11 15.64 -12.55
C ALA A 520 -16.11 14.55 -12.97
N LEU A 521 -16.51 14.55 -14.25
CA LEU A 521 -17.33 13.50 -14.82
C LEU A 521 -16.58 12.16 -14.81
N ALA A 522 -15.34 12.14 -15.29
CA ALA A 522 -14.49 10.96 -15.30
C ALA A 522 -14.29 10.39 -13.89
N ALA A 523 -14.01 11.23 -12.89
CA ALA A 523 -13.89 10.80 -11.49
C ALA A 523 -15.15 10.08 -10.99
N SER A 524 -16.32 10.64 -11.28
CA SER A 524 -17.61 10.05 -10.87
C SER A 524 -17.89 8.74 -11.61
N GLN A 525 -17.65 8.70 -12.92
CA GLN A 525 -17.84 7.51 -13.77
C GLN A 525 -16.90 6.38 -13.38
N HIS A 526 -15.60 6.65 -13.22
CA HIS A 526 -14.63 5.64 -12.81
C HIS A 526 -14.90 5.12 -11.39
N ALA A 527 -15.27 5.99 -10.44
CA ALA A 527 -15.60 5.57 -9.08
C ALA A 527 -16.87 4.70 -9.05
N LEU A 528 -17.91 5.08 -9.80
CA LEU A 528 -19.14 4.30 -9.92
C LEU A 528 -18.88 2.95 -10.62
N ALA A 529 -18.18 2.95 -11.76
CA ALA A 529 -17.83 1.74 -12.48
C ALA A 529 -17.00 0.78 -11.59
N LEU A 530 -16.02 1.30 -10.86
CA LEU A 530 -15.22 0.53 -9.92
C LEU A 530 -16.10 -0.09 -8.81
N LEU A 531 -17.03 0.67 -8.24
CA LEU A 531 -17.96 0.18 -7.23
C LEU A 531 -18.86 -0.93 -7.81
N LEU A 532 -19.49 -0.69 -8.95
CA LEU A 532 -20.39 -1.66 -9.60
C LEU A 532 -19.66 -2.95 -9.99
N CYS A 533 -18.47 -2.84 -10.60
CA CYS A 533 -17.65 -4.01 -10.91
C CYS A 533 -17.25 -4.78 -9.65
N THR A 534 -16.91 -4.09 -8.57
CA THR A 534 -16.55 -4.74 -7.30
C THR A 534 -17.74 -5.49 -6.70
N LEU A 535 -18.94 -4.87 -6.71
CA LEU A 535 -20.17 -5.51 -6.25
C LEU A 535 -20.57 -6.70 -7.13
N LEU A 536 -20.40 -6.59 -8.45
CA LEU A 536 -20.66 -7.67 -9.39
C LEU A 536 -19.73 -8.86 -9.15
N VAL A 537 -18.42 -8.63 -9.09
CA VAL A 537 -17.42 -9.69 -8.81
C VAL A 537 -17.65 -10.30 -7.42
N ALA A 538 -18.00 -9.49 -6.42
CA ALA A 538 -18.37 -9.96 -5.10
C ALA A 538 -19.62 -10.87 -5.14
N GLY A 539 -20.65 -10.48 -5.89
CA GLY A 539 -21.86 -11.26 -6.09
C GLY A 539 -21.60 -12.59 -6.80
N ILE A 540 -20.77 -12.59 -7.84
CA ILE A 540 -20.37 -13.80 -8.58
C ILE A 540 -19.57 -14.75 -7.69
N ASP A 541 -18.54 -14.27 -6.97
CA ASP A 541 -17.74 -15.11 -6.07
C ASP A 541 -18.60 -15.65 -4.91
N THR A 542 -19.50 -14.83 -4.36
CA THR A 542 -20.48 -15.26 -3.34
C THR A 542 -21.40 -16.36 -3.86
N GLY A 543 -22.03 -16.15 -5.01
CA GLY A 543 -22.93 -17.12 -5.63
C GLY A 543 -22.23 -18.45 -5.94
N TYR A 544 -21.02 -18.39 -6.49
CA TYR A 544 -20.21 -19.58 -6.78
C TYR A 544 -19.86 -20.36 -5.51
N ARG A 545 -19.49 -19.69 -4.44
CA ARG A 545 -19.19 -20.37 -3.17
C ARG A 545 -20.46 -20.96 -2.54
N ILE A 546 -21.61 -20.32 -2.66
CA ILE A 546 -22.90 -20.89 -2.21
C ILE A 546 -23.18 -22.19 -2.99
N VAL A 547 -23.08 -22.15 -4.33
CA VAL A 547 -23.33 -23.32 -5.19
C VAL A 547 -22.37 -24.47 -4.89
N THR A 548 -21.11 -24.17 -4.58
CA THR A 548 -20.08 -25.18 -4.28
C THR A 548 -20.01 -25.55 -2.79
N GLN A 549 -20.94 -25.08 -1.96
CA GLN A 549 -20.93 -25.27 -0.50
C GLN A 549 -19.60 -24.87 0.15
N GLY A 550 -18.95 -23.83 -0.39
CA GLY A 550 -17.65 -23.33 0.06
C GLY A 550 -16.45 -24.21 -0.29
N ARG A 551 -16.64 -25.34 -1.01
CA ARG A 551 -15.54 -26.25 -1.40
C ARG A 551 -14.59 -25.62 -2.41
N HIS A 552 -15.09 -24.71 -3.25
CA HIS A 552 -14.30 -24.04 -4.26
C HIS A 552 -14.46 -22.52 -4.18
N THR A 553 -13.43 -21.80 -4.63
CA THR A 553 -13.47 -20.34 -4.79
C THR A 553 -12.98 -20.02 -6.19
N ILE A 554 -13.50 -18.96 -6.82
CA ILE A 554 -13.02 -18.51 -8.14
C ILE A 554 -11.61 -17.89 -8.02
N GLY A 555 -11.13 -17.66 -6.80
CA GLY A 555 -9.90 -16.89 -6.59
C GLY A 555 -10.07 -15.42 -7.00
N ALA A 556 -11.30 -14.90 -7.05
CA ALA A 556 -11.64 -13.53 -7.43
C ALA A 556 -10.77 -12.49 -6.73
N GLN A 557 -10.49 -12.73 -5.46
CA GLN A 557 -9.66 -11.86 -4.65
C GLN A 557 -8.24 -11.64 -5.21
N VAL A 558 -7.66 -12.57 -5.97
CA VAL A 558 -6.29 -12.45 -6.49
C VAL A 558 -6.26 -11.79 -7.85
N TRP A 559 -6.99 -12.32 -8.83
CA TRP A 559 -6.94 -11.76 -10.18
C TRP A 559 -7.60 -10.38 -10.24
N TYR A 560 -8.65 -10.12 -9.44
CA TYR A 560 -9.26 -8.81 -9.38
C TYR A 560 -8.30 -7.75 -8.83
N GLN A 561 -7.44 -8.13 -7.89
CA GLN A 561 -6.34 -7.27 -7.41
C GLN A 561 -5.34 -6.89 -8.50
N GLY A 562 -5.15 -7.74 -9.51
CA GLY A 562 -4.29 -7.43 -10.66
C GLY A 562 -4.98 -6.54 -11.69
N VAL A 563 -6.24 -6.85 -12.03
CA VAL A 563 -6.98 -6.21 -13.13
C VAL A 563 -7.47 -4.80 -12.76
N VAL A 564 -7.93 -4.59 -11.52
CA VAL A 564 -8.63 -3.36 -11.13
C VAL A 564 -7.71 -2.16 -10.88
N VAL A 565 -6.40 -2.39 -10.85
CA VAL A 565 -5.39 -1.38 -10.46
C VAL A 565 -5.46 -0.12 -11.32
N MET A 566 -5.63 -0.27 -12.64
CA MET A 566 -5.68 0.90 -13.53
C MET A 566 -6.93 1.75 -13.28
N ALA A 567 -8.08 1.11 -13.03
CA ALA A 567 -9.31 1.82 -12.67
C ALA A 567 -9.16 2.58 -11.33
N GLN A 568 -8.54 1.94 -10.33
CA GLN A 568 -8.21 2.58 -9.05
C GLN A 568 -7.27 3.78 -9.23
N LEU A 569 -6.23 3.66 -10.06
CA LEU A 569 -5.32 4.78 -10.35
C LEU A 569 -6.04 5.93 -11.07
N ASN A 570 -6.94 5.63 -12.00
CA ASN A 570 -7.75 6.64 -12.69
C ASN A 570 -8.64 7.41 -11.72
N VAL A 571 -9.24 6.76 -10.72
CA VAL A 571 -9.97 7.45 -9.64
C VAL A 571 -9.02 8.39 -8.87
N VAL A 572 -7.84 7.93 -8.48
CA VAL A 572 -6.83 8.76 -7.77
C VAL A 572 -6.43 9.99 -8.59
N LEU A 573 -6.15 9.82 -9.88
CA LEU A 573 -5.79 10.92 -10.78
C LEU A 573 -6.95 11.89 -11.00
N ALA A 574 -8.16 11.37 -11.26
CA ALA A 574 -9.32 12.20 -11.54
C ALA A 574 -9.74 13.04 -10.33
N LEU A 575 -9.69 12.49 -9.11
CA LEU A 575 -9.92 13.23 -7.86
C LEU A 575 -8.90 14.36 -7.61
N THR A 576 -7.77 14.36 -8.31
CA THR A 576 -6.75 15.41 -8.22
C THR A 576 -7.06 16.59 -9.14
N ARG A 577 -7.78 16.32 -10.24
CA ARG A 577 -8.03 17.27 -11.33
C ARG A 577 -9.46 17.78 -11.38
N ASP A 578 -10.34 17.21 -10.58
CA ASP A 578 -11.76 17.58 -10.57
C ASP A 578 -12.05 18.86 -9.79
N GLU A 579 -11.06 19.42 -9.07
CA GLU A 579 -11.19 20.58 -8.18
C GLU A 579 -12.30 20.41 -7.12
N GLY A 580 -12.58 19.17 -6.70
CA GLY A 580 -13.68 18.87 -5.79
C GLY A 580 -15.08 18.99 -6.40
N ARG A 581 -15.19 19.11 -7.73
CA ARG A 581 -16.49 19.28 -8.40
C ARG A 581 -17.23 17.96 -8.61
N SER A 582 -16.53 16.81 -8.65
CA SER A 582 -17.16 15.51 -8.88
C SER A 582 -18.05 15.09 -7.70
N HIS A 583 -19.06 14.25 -7.97
CA HIS A 583 -19.89 13.68 -6.91
C HIS A 583 -19.05 12.83 -5.96
N ALA A 584 -18.10 12.06 -6.51
CA ALA A 584 -17.15 11.27 -5.74
C ALA A 584 -16.32 12.16 -4.79
N ALA A 585 -15.69 13.23 -5.27
CA ALA A 585 -14.93 14.12 -4.42
C ALA A 585 -15.79 14.82 -3.38
N ARG A 586 -16.99 15.31 -3.73
CA ARG A 586 -17.90 15.93 -2.74
C ARG A 586 -18.22 14.96 -1.61
N PHE A 587 -18.56 13.71 -1.94
CA PHE A 587 -18.82 12.66 -0.94
C PHE A 587 -17.58 12.36 -0.09
N LEU A 588 -16.41 12.21 -0.72
CA LEU A 588 -15.16 11.89 -0.02
C LEU A 588 -14.63 13.06 0.83
N ARG A 589 -15.05 14.30 0.55
CA ARG A 589 -14.68 15.50 1.31
C ARG A 589 -15.61 15.81 2.47
N ILE A 590 -16.73 15.08 2.62
CA ILE A 590 -17.61 15.23 3.78
C ILE A 590 -16.75 15.03 5.05
N PRO A 591 -16.94 15.83 6.12
CA PRO A 591 -16.08 15.78 7.30
C PRO A 591 -15.87 14.38 7.88
N VAL A 592 -16.90 13.52 7.86
CA VAL A 592 -16.82 12.13 8.30
C VAL A 592 -15.83 11.32 7.47
N CYS A 593 -15.89 11.38 6.13
CA CYS A 593 -14.95 10.68 5.26
C CYS A 593 -13.51 11.17 5.47
N ALA A 594 -13.31 12.48 5.50
CA ALA A 594 -11.99 13.07 5.74
C ALA A 594 -11.42 12.65 7.11
N TRP A 595 -12.27 12.63 8.15
CA TRP A 595 -11.90 12.16 9.47
C TRP A 595 -11.55 10.66 9.48
N LEU A 596 -12.36 9.80 8.86
CA LEU A 596 -12.04 8.38 8.67
C LEU A 596 -10.68 8.21 7.97
N GLY A 597 -10.37 9.08 7.00
CA GLY A 597 -9.07 9.15 6.34
C GLY A 597 -7.92 9.36 7.31
N SER A 598 -8.11 10.23 8.30
CA SER A 598 -7.10 10.55 9.31
C SER A 598 -6.78 9.39 10.24
N ILE A 599 -7.77 8.54 10.58
CA ILE A 599 -7.61 7.37 11.46
C ILE A 599 -7.42 6.04 10.73
N SER A 600 -7.53 6.03 9.40
CA SER A 600 -7.54 4.81 8.58
C SER A 600 -6.38 3.83 8.83
N MET A 601 -5.18 4.32 9.15
CA MET A 601 -4.05 3.42 9.52
C MET A 601 -4.33 2.68 10.83
N ASN A 602 -4.82 3.42 11.82
CA ASN A 602 -5.07 2.90 13.16
C ASN A 602 -6.24 1.92 13.11
N LEU A 603 -7.28 2.27 12.33
CA LEU A 603 -8.42 1.40 12.05
C LEU A 603 -7.96 0.08 11.39
N TYR A 604 -7.11 0.18 10.38
CA TYR A 604 -6.56 -0.99 9.71
C TYR A 604 -5.73 -1.87 10.66
N LEU A 605 -4.95 -1.31 11.58
CA LEU A 605 -4.12 -2.12 12.49
C LEU A 605 -4.89 -2.78 13.64
N LEU A 606 -5.99 -2.17 14.09
CA LEU A 606 -6.69 -2.58 15.32
C LEU A 606 -7.93 -3.45 15.08
N HIS A 607 -8.47 -3.49 13.85
CA HIS A 607 -9.70 -4.26 13.60
C HIS A 607 -9.53 -5.77 13.81
N TYR A 608 -8.36 -6.32 13.47
CA TYR A 608 -8.12 -7.76 13.57
C TYR A 608 -8.07 -8.27 15.02
N PRO A 609 -7.30 -7.62 15.92
CA PRO A 609 -7.33 -8.00 17.33
C PRO A 609 -8.73 -7.78 17.94
N LEU A 610 -9.42 -6.72 17.55
CA LEU A 610 -10.78 -6.46 18.01
C LEU A 610 -11.76 -7.60 17.64
N LEU A 611 -11.68 -8.12 16.42
CA LEU A 611 -12.48 -9.28 16.00
C LEU A 611 -12.22 -10.50 16.91
N GLY A 612 -10.96 -10.77 17.24
CA GLY A 612 -10.59 -11.86 18.15
C GLY A 612 -11.11 -11.66 19.58
N TYR A 613 -11.05 -10.44 20.12
CA TYR A 613 -11.61 -10.15 21.44
C TYR A 613 -13.13 -10.22 21.47
N LEU A 614 -13.81 -9.76 20.41
CA LEU A 614 -15.26 -9.89 20.32
C LEU A 614 -15.66 -11.36 20.24
N ALA A 615 -14.93 -12.16 19.45
CA ALA A 615 -15.15 -13.60 19.36
C ALA A 615 -15.04 -14.25 20.75
N LEU A 616 -14.00 -13.91 21.52
CA LEU A 616 -13.85 -14.37 22.90
C LEU A 616 -14.99 -13.92 23.81
N ALA A 617 -15.44 -12.66 23.68
CA ALA A 617 -16.50 -12.10 24.51
C ALA A 617 -17.88 -12.71 24.23
N LEU A 618 -18.14 -13.17 23.00
CA LEU A 618 -19.37 -13.88 22.63
C LEU A 618 -19.37 -15.34 23.09
N HIS A 619 -18.20 -15.88 23.44
CA HIS A 619 -17.97 -17.28 23.76
C HIS A 619 -17.27 -17.47 25.12
N PRO A 620 -17.75 -16.85 26.22
CA PRO A 620 -17.03 -16.82 27.49
C PRO A 620 -16.88 -18.21 28.12
N SER A 621 -17.83 -19.13 27.87
CA SER A 621 -17.78 -20.52 28.34
C SER A 621 -16.61 -21.32 27.77
N HIS A 622 -16.05 -20.91 26.63
CA HIS A 622 -14.95 -21.60 25.97
C HIS A 622 -13.58 -21.14 26.47
N VAL A 623 -13.47 -20.00 27.18
CA VAL A 623 -12.18 -19.47 27.68
C VAL A 623 -11.43 -20.48 28.57
N PRO A 624 -12.07 -21.15 29.56
CA PRO A 624 -11.36 -22.14 30.38
C PRO A 624 -10.86 -23.33 29.57
N ALA A 625 -11.58 -23.73 28.53
CA ALA A 625 -11.18 -24.82 27.65
C ALA A 625 -9.99 -24.41 26.76
N LEU A 626 -9.98 -23.18 26.23
CA LEU A 626 -8.82 -22.62 25.52
C LEU A 626 -7.59 -22.51 26.42
N LEU A 627 -7.75 -22.07 27.67
CA LEU A 627 -6.66 -22.05 28.66
C LEU A 627 -6.11 -23.44 28.95
N ARG A 628 -6.96 -24.47 29.01
CA ARG A 628 -6.51 -25.87 29.13
C ARG A 628 -5.73 -26.31 27.90
N CYS A 629 -6.21 -26.00 26.68
CA CYS A 629 -5.49 -26.27 25.44
C CYS A 629 -4.09 -25.62 25.42
N PHE A 630 -3.98 -24.39 25.94
CA PHE A 630 -2.69 -23.70 26.05
C PHE A 630 -1.69 -24.41 26.98
N HIS A 631 -2.16 -24.93 28.12
CA HIS A 631 -1.28 -25.63 29.07
C HIS A 631 -0.78 -26.98 28.51
N LEU A 632 -1.61 -27.68 27.74
CA LEU A 632 -1.26 -28.97 27.15
C LEU A 632 -0.13 -28.87 26.13
N GLY A 633 -0.12 -27.82 25.29
CA GLY A 633 0.92 -27.59 24.29
C GLY A 633 2.32 -27.30 24.83
N ARG A 634 2.52 -27.26 26.15
CA ARG A 634 3.80 -26.93 26.80
C ARG A 634 4.56 -28.16 27.36
N GLY A 635 3.95 -29.35 27.35
CA GLY A 635 4.34 -30.44 28.27
C GLY A 635 4.73 -31.80 27.68
N GLY A 636 4.91 -31.97 26.37
CA GLY A 636 5.20 -33.30 25.80
C GLY A 636 6.64 -33.77 26.02
N LYS A 637 6.85 -34.71 26.95
CA LYS A 637 7.98 -35.65 26.91
C LYS A 637 7.47 -36.96 26.31
N GLU A 638 8.26 -37.54 25.42
CA GLU A 638 7.91 -38.72 24.60
C GLU A 638 7.58 -39.95 25.45
N GLY A 639 6.31 -40.37 25.37
CA GLY A 639 5.86 -41.73 25.65
C GLY A 639 4.81 -42.12 24.62
N ASP A 640 5.00 -43.26 23.94
CA ASP A 640 4.22 -43.63 22.74
C ASP A 640 2.70 -43.77 22.98
N MET A 641 2.26 -44.15 24.19
CA MET A 641 0.83 -44.19 24.54
C MET A 641 0.20 -42.80 24.75
N GLU A 642 1.01 -41.78 25.05
CA GLU A 642 0.49 -40.42 25.25
C GLU A 642 0.25 -39.70 23.92
N ALA A 643 0.86 -40.18 22.83
CA ALA A 643 0.76 -39.56 21.51
C ALA A 643 -0.66 -39.61 20.92
N GLU A 644 -1.38 -40.72 21.08
CA GLU A 644 -2.75 -40.86 20.55
C GLU A 644 -3.75 -39.99 21.31
N VAL A 645 -3.67 -39.99 22.65
CA VAL A 645 -4.50 -39.15 23.52
C VAL A 645 -4.22 -37.66 23.26
N GLU A 646 -2.97 -37.29 23.03
CA GLU A 646 -2.60 -35.92 22.68
C GLU A 646 -3.13 -35.52 21.30
N ALA A 647 -3.07 -36.42 20.30
CA ALA A 647 -3.65 -36.17 18.99
C ALA A 647 -5.17 -35.90 19.07
N GLU A 648 -5.92 -36.69 19.82
CA GLU A 648 -7.36 -36.46 20.03
C GLU A 648 -7.62 -35.09 20.72
N ARG A 649 -6.81 -34.74 21.72
CA ARG A 649 -6.92 -33.46 22.41
C ARG A 649 -6.63 -32.28 21.48
N VAL A 650 -5.61 -32.39 20.64
CA VAL A 650 -5.28 -31.37 19.63
C VAL A 650 -6.45 -31.18 18.66
N VAL A 651 -7.05 -32.27 18.16
CA VAL A 651 -8.23 -32.20 17.29
C VAL A 651 -9.40 -31.52 18.00
N ARG A 652 -9.68 -31.87 19.26
CA ARG A 652 -10.74 -31.24 20.06
C ARG A 652 -10.48 -29.75 20.31
N CYS A 653 -9.24 -29.37 20.62
CA CYS A 653 -8.84 -27.98 20.78
C CYS A 653 -8.99 -27.19 19.48
N GLN A 654 -8.64 -27.77 18.32
CA GLN A 654 -8.85 -27.14 17.03
C GLN A 654 -10.32 -26.94 16.68
N ALA A 655 -11.18 -27.92 16.99
CA ALA A 655 -12.62 -27.79 16.82
C ALA A 655 -13.18 -26.65 17.70
N LEU A 656 -12.81 -26.63 18.97
CA LEU A 656 -13.19 -25.57 19.90
C LEU A 656 -12.76 -24.17 19.41
N ILE A 657 -11.53 -24.05 18.92
CA ILE A 657 -11.01 -22.78 18.38
C ILE A 657 -11.83 -22.33 17.17
N LYS A 658 -12.21 -23.26 16.27
CA LYS A 658 -13.08 -22.95 15.14
C LYS A 658 -14.43 -22.43 15.61
N ASP A 659 -15.02 -23.06 16.62
CA ASP A 659 -16.31 -22.64 17.18
C ASP A 659 -16.24 -21.25 17.82
N VAL A 660 -15.19 -20.97 18.60
CA VAL A 660 -15.00 -19.66 19.27
C VAL A 660 -14.81 -18.53 18.27
N ARG A 661 -14.18 -18.79 17.12
CA ARG A 661 -13.96 -17.72 16.13
C ARG A 661 -15.24 -17.32 15.42
N VAL A 662 -16.32 -18.12 15.45
CA VAL A 662 -17.56 -17.77 14.79
C VAL A 662 -18.19 -16.52 15.40
N LEU A 663 -18.22 -15.46 14.59
CA LEU A 663 -18.95 -14.23 14.80
C LEU A 663 -20.28 -14.26 14.02
N PRO A 664 -21.40 -13.88 14.64
CA PRO A 664 -22.67 -13.70 13.95
C PRO A 664 -22.61 -12.47 13.03
N TRP A 665 -23.41 -12.45 11.97
CA TRP A 665 -23.41 -11.35 10.98
C TRP A 665 -23.67 -9.97 11.59
N TRP A 666 -24.48 -9.90 12.66
CA TRP A 666 -24.79 -8.65 13.35
C TRP A 666 -23.58 -8.07 14.09
N SER A 667 -22.52 -8.86 14.30
CA SER A 667 -21.28 -8.39 14.95
C SER A 667 -20.69 -7.18 14.24
N VAL A 668 -20.89 -7.01 12.93
CA VAL A 668 -20.46 -5.82 12.18
C VAL A 668 -20.98 -4.51 12.78
N LEU A 669 -22.19 -4.51 13.35
CA LEU A 669 -22.82 -3.36 13.99
C LEU A 669 -22.11 -2.95 15.28
N ILE A 670 -21.33 -3.85 15.88
CA ILE A 670 -20.52 -3.61 17.07
C ILE A 670 -19.06 -3.38 16.69
N VAL A 671 -18.48 -4.26 15.87
CA VAL A 671 -17.06 -4.21 15.49
C VAL A 671 -16.73 -2.88 14.83
N VAL A 672 -17.53 -2.43 13.86
CA VAL A 672 -17.19 -1.22 13.09
C VAL A 672 -17.17 0.03 13.99
N PRO A 673 -18.22 0.33 14.79
CA PRO A 673 -18.16 1.48 15.71
C PRO A 673 -17.05 1.38 16.75
N VAL A 674 -16.83 0.20 17.34
CA VAL A 674 -15.77 0.00 18.35
C VAL A 674 -14.39 0.16 17.72
N ALA A 675 -14.15 -0.39 16.53
CA ALA A 675 -12.90 -0.25 15.80
C ALA A 675 -12.60 1.22 15.48
N ILE A 676 -13.61 1.97 15.05
CA ILE A 676 -13.52 3.41 14.78
C ILE A 676 -13.17 4.18 16.06
N GLY A 677 -13.86 3.91 17.17
CA GLY A 677 -13.61 4.55 18.47
C GLY A 677 -12.20 4.28 18.99
N LEU A 678 -11.76 3.01 18.93
CA LEU A 678 -10.40 2.62 19.32
C LEU A 678 -9.34 3.25 18.40
N ALA A 679 -9.57 3.30 17.10
CA ALA A 679 -8.65 3.90 16.13
C ALA A 679 -8.46 5.41 16.35
N GLU A 680 -9.54 6.14 16.65
CA GLU A 680 -9.48 7.55 17.05
C GLU A 680 -8.72 7.71 18.36
N GLY A 681 -9.03 6.88 19.36
CA GLY A 681 -8.37 6.90 20.65
C GLY A 681 -6.85 6.69 20.53
N VAL A 682 -6.44 5.64 19.84
CA VAL A 682 -5.01 5.36 19.58
C VAL A 682 -4.36 6.47 18.76
N GLY A 683 -5.07 7.07 17.81
CA GLY A 683 -4.60 8.24 17.08
C GLY A 683 -4.32 9.44 17.99
N ARG A 684 -5.21 9.72 18.94
CA ARG A 684 -5.09 10.84 19.87
C ARG A 684 -4.08 10.62 20.98
N TRP A 685 -4.03 9.42 21.56
CA TRP A 685 -3.25 9.15 22.77
C TRP A 685 -1.91 8.48 22.53
N VAL A 686 -1.67 7.93 21.34
CA VAL A 686 -0.44 7.19 21.02
C VAL A 686 0.27 7.81 19.82
N GLU A 687 -0.39 7.88 18.66
CA GLU A 687 0.23 8.42 17.44
C GLU A 687 0.57 9.92 17.57
N ALA A 688 -0.42 10.76 17.94
CA ALA A 688 -0.22 12.20 17.99
C ALA A 688 0.87 12.62 19.01
N PRO A 689 0.91 12.09 20.25
CA PRO A 689 1.97 12.39 21.21
C PRO A 689 3.34 11.93 20.72
N ALA A 690 3.46 10.74 20.11
CA ALA A 690 4.72 10.27 19.54
C ALA A 690 5.25 11.21 18.45
N ARG A 691 4.38 11.68 17.54
CA ARG A 691 4.75 12.68 16.52
C ARG A 691 5.14 14.02 17.15
N GLN A 692 4.46 14.46 18.20
CA GLN A 692 4.79 15.72 18.88
C GLN A 692 6.11 15.63 19.64
N ALA A 693 6.33 14.56 20.40
CA ALA A 693 7.58 14.29 21.11
C ALA A 693 8.77 14.31 20.13
N TRP A 694 8.60 13.67 18.96
CA TRP A 694 9.57 13.70 17.89
C TRP A 694 9.89 15.13 17.40
N ARG A 695 8.86 15.95 17.13
CA ARG A 695 9.03 17.34 16.67
C ARG A 695 9.72 18.23 17.71
N ARG A 696 9.43 18.04 19.00
CA ARG A 696 10.07 18.81 20.09
C ARG A 696 11.57 18.53 20.19
N GLY A 697 11.99 17.28 19.93
CA GLY A 697 13.40 16.90 19.90
C GLY A 697 14.23 17.67 18.86
N LYS A 698 13.63 18.03 17.72
CA LYS A 698 14.31 18.80 16.67
C LYS A 698 14.61 20.25 17.02
N GLY A 699 13.84 20.86 17.91
CA GLY A 699 14.00 22.29 18.25
C GLY A 699 15.08 22.58 19.30
N ARG A 700 15.74 21.55 19.84
CA ARG A 700 16.72 21.68 20.93
C ARG A 700 18.17 21.43 20.52
N GLY A 701 18.41 21.00 19.28
CA GLY A 701 19.75 20.77 18.73
C GLY A 701 19.94 21.60 17.49
#